data_AF-A0A558J927-F1
#
_entry.id   AF-A0A558J927-F1
#
_cell.length_a   1.000
_cell.length_b   1.000
_cell.length_c   1.000
_cell.angle_alpha   90.00
_cell.angle_beta   90.00
_cell.angle_gamma   90.00
#
_symmetry.space_group_name_H-M   'P 1'
#
loop_
_entity.id
_entity.type
_entity.pdbx_description
1 polymer ?
#
loop_
_entity_poly.entity_id
_entity_poly.type
_entity_poly.pdbx_seq_one_letter_code
_entity_poly.pdbx_strand_id
1 'polypeptide(L)'
;MSDATPCYHCGNPVPAGAPWSISLDEHTHPLCCPGCEAVAHAIVDGGLESYYRYRTELPERPDERQAAKADTWSVFDDPGLQAQFVHPDGDEGNVKATLAIEGITCAACAWLIEHRLNALEGVTSSAVNLTHHRLRVSWNPQQLKLSQLLAELAAIGYDAQPYEPDQAQARMQHEERMNVRRLIIAAVGMMQVMMFSIPIYVSGPGEISDDFYALFHWLSFALATPVVFFSAQPFFRNALRDLRTGVLGMDVPVSLAIGGAYLASSYAVMFNVGEVYFDSVAMFTFFLLFARYVEGRARRRSGHSGNALSGVLPISATRLESDGSERILPASELAPGDRVLIKPGHGVPADGIIEEGESSLDESMLTGEYLPVTRRVGDRITGGSQNMENPLVIRVTHAGRDARVAGIVDLTDRAFASRPRLAQMAARMAHLFVLRLLLVTACVTIAWWFIDPSRMLWVLLSVLVVTCPCALALATPAALTAGHGQLRKRGVLITRADAMETLSNVTRVIFDKTGTLTRGEMQLTQTQPLGELTAERARAIAAALEAHSEHPIARAFRPFRDATLQAKDIHSYTGQGLEGSLNGARWRLGKHEFAVDDAVASSMSAPAKGQWLLLSENGIPRAWFGLHDGVRDDAAATIAALQAQGLNVELLSGDTRDAVESLASQLNITTWHAGTSPEGKLARMKQLQAAGETVVMIGDGINDVPVLAGADVAIAMNGATDLARTRADAVLLSPRLMRIFEAIEISRATRSIMRQNMIWSVCYNVSALPLAAMGLVPPWLAAIGMSLSSLVVVGNALRLSRWRPQPAPTLGTSTPVTA
;
A
#
# COMPACT_ATOMS: atom_id res chain seq x y z
N MET A 1 -29.54 31.06 49.65
CA MET A 1 -29.24 30.75 48.23
C MET A 1 -30.59 30.58 47.57
N SER A 2 -30.98 31.50 46.68
CA SER A 2 -32.34 31.54 46.11
C SER A 2 -32.65 30.25 45.36
N ASP A 3 -33.84 29.70 45.57
CA ASP A 3 -34.43 28.63 44.74
C ASP A 3 -34.49 29.09 43.29
N ALA A 4 -33.46 28.76 42.50
CA ALA A 4 -33.46 29.00 41.07
C ALA A 4 -34.39 27.97 40.43
N THR A 5 -35.43 28.44 39.72
CA THR A 5 -36.38 27.57 39.04
C THR A 5 -35.63 26.65 38.06
N PRO A 6 -35.81 25.32 38.14
CA PRO A 6 -35.13 24.40 37.24
C PRO A 6 -35.74 24.45 35.84
N CYS A 7 -34.90 24.31 34.83
CA CYS A 7 -35.26 24.22 33.43
C CYS A 7 -36.15 23.01 33.22
N TYR A 8 -37.28 23.22 32.58
CA TYR A 8 -38.22 22.14 32.36
C TYR A 8 -37.67 21.06 31.42
N HIS A 9 -36.75 21.36 30.51
CA HIS A 9 -36.17 20.32 29.63
C HIS A 9 -35.03 19.52 30.29
N CYS A 10 -34.04 20.20 30.87
CA CYS A 10 -32.78 19.58 31.32
C CYS A 10 -32.48 19.71 32.84
N GLY A 11 -33.32 20.42 33.60
CA GLY A 11 -33.17 20.58 35.05
C GLY A 11 -32.15 21.63 35.51
N ASN A 12 -31.40 22.28 34.62
CA ASN A 12 -30.46 23.35 34.98
C ASN A 12 -31.18 24.59 35.55
N PRO A 13 -30.55 25.35 36.47
CA PRO A 13 -31.15 26.59 36.97
C PRO A 13 -31.41 27.58 35.83
N VAL A 14 -32.63 28.08 35.73
CA VAL A 14 -33.02 29.07 34.73
C VAL A 14 -32.42 30.42 35.14
N PRO A 15 -31.64 31.08 34.26
CA PRO A 15 -31.12 32.42 34.54
C PRO A 15 -32.26 33.41 34.83
N ALA A 16 -32.07 34.31 35.79
CA ALA A 16 -33.06 35.33 36.11
C ALA A 16 -33.35 36.20 34.87
N GLY A 17 -34.61 36.26 34.43
CA GLY A 17 -35.03 37.00 33.23
C GLY A 17 -34.81 36.28 31.90
N ALA A 18 -34.51 34.97 31.91
CA ALA A 18 -34.44 34.17 30.70
C ALA A 18 -35.77 34.21 29.90
N PRO A 19 -35.74 34.51 28.59
CA PRO A 19 -36.96 34.62 27.78
C PRO A 19 -37.50 33.27 27.28
N TRP A 20 -36.76 32.18 27.49
CA TRP A 20 -37.02 30.88 26.87
C TRP A 20 -38.08 30.08 27.62
N SER A 21 -39.09 29.59 26.90
CA SER A 21 -40.17 28.82 27.51
C SER A 21 -40.87 27.88 26.52
N ILE A 22 -41.60 26.91 27.06
CA ILE A 22 -42.48 26.04 26.27
C ILE A 22 -43.86 25.96 26.91
N SER A 23 -44.91 25.95 26.09
CA SER A 23 -46.29 25.76 26.54
C SER A 23 -46.72 24.32 26.31
N LEU A 24 -47.12 23.64 27.39
CA LEU A 24 -47.60 22.26 27.41
C LEU A 24 -48.83 22.20 28.32
N ASP A 25 -49.92 21.57 27.87
CA ASP A 25 -51.14 21.37 28.68
C ASP A 25 -51.65 22.66 29.37
N GLU A 26 -51.70 23.77 28.64
CA GLU A 26 -52.10 25.12 29.11
C GLU A 26 -51.16 25.78 30.16
N HIS A 27 -50.01 25.17 30.46
CA HIS A 27 -48.99 25.72 31.35
C HIS A 27 -47.72 26.10 30.59
N THR A 28 -47.16 27.27 30.92
CA THR A 28 -45.87 27.72 30.38
C THR A 28 -44.75 27.35 31.34
N HIS A 29 -43.77 26.60 30.84
CA HIS A 29 -42.64 26.10 31.59
C HIS A 29 -41.34 26.81 31.18
N PRO A 30 -40.50 27.28 32.13
CA PRO A 30 -39.29 28.02 31.84
C PRO A 30 -38.13 27.10 31.40
N LEU A 31 -37.27 27.62 30.52
CA LEU A 31 -36.12 26.91 29.96
C LEU A 31 -34.82 27.71 30.17
N CYS A 32 -33.68 27.03 30.31
CA CYS A 32 -32.42 27.69 30.68
C CYS A 32 -31.65 28.32 29.52
N CYS A 33 -31.91 27.92 28.27
CA CYS A 33 -31.16 28.37 27.10
C CYS A 33 -31.97 28.14 25.79
N PRO A 34 -31.60 28.80 24.67
CA PRO A 34 -32.32 28.65 23.40
C PRO A 34 -32.22 27.23 22.82
N GLY A 35 -31.18 26.47 23.17
CA GLY A 35 -31.07 25.06 22.79
C GLY A 35 -32.13 24.18 23.47
N CYS A 36 -32.42 24.43 24.75
CA CYS A 36 -33.48 23.71 25.46
C CYS A 36 -34.87 24.07 24.89
N GLU A 37 -35.07 25.32 24.46
CA GLU A 37 -36.29 25.76 23.79
C GLU A 37 -36.47 25.11 22.42
N ALA A 38 -35.44 25.12 21.58
CA ALA A 38 -35.49 24.48 20.27
C ALA A 38 -35.79 22.99 20.35
N VAL A 39 -35.12 22.26 21.27
CA VAL A 39 -35.35 20.82 21.44
C VAL A 39 -36.74 20.56 22.04
N ALA A 40 -37.17 21.36 23.01
CA ALA A 40 -38.47 21.19 23.61
C ALA A 40 -39.60 21.40 22.59
N HIS A 41 -39.53 22.46 21.77
CA HIS A 41 -40.49 22.69 20.68
C HIS A 41 -40.41 21.59 19.63
N ALA A 42 -39.22 21.13 19.25
CA ALA A 42 -39.10 20.02 18.29
C ALA A 42 -39.76 18.71 18.77
N ILE A 43 -39.72 18.42 20.08
CA ILE A 43 -40.39 17.25 20.68
C ILE A 43 -41.91 17.44 20.67
N VAL A 44 -42.39 18.63 21.04
CA VAL A 44 -43.82 18.94 21.12
C VAL A 44 -44.46 19.04 19.73
N ASP A 45 -43.86 19.83 18.83
CA ASP A 45 -44.28 19.98 17.44
C ASP A 45 -44.20 18.64 16.67
N GLY A 46 -43.30 17.76 17.10
CA GLY A 46 -43.18 16.38 16.60
C GLY A 46 -44.26 15.42 17.11
N GLY A 47 -45.22 15.88 17.92
CA GLY A 47 -46.31 15.06 18.47
C GLY A 47 -45.87 14.11 19.60
N LEU A 48 -44.69 14.32 20.19
CA LEU A 48 -44.10 13.48 21.24
C LEU A 48 -44.25 14.12 22.64
N GLU A 49 -45.30 14.90 22.86
CA GLU A 49 -45.62 15.56 24.14
C GLU A 49 -45.65 14.60 25.34
N SER A 50 -46.02 13.33 25.10
CA SER A 50 -46.02 12.26 26.09
C SER A 50 -44.65 12.05 26.76
N TYR A 51 -43.55 12.42 26.09
CA TYR A 51 -42.21 12.43 26.68
C TYR A 51 -42.15 13.28 27.97
N TYR A 52 -42.77 14.46 27.98
CA TYR A 52 -42.79 15.32 29.17
C TYR A 52 -43.77 14.84 30.23
N ARG A 53 -44.88 14.22 29.82
CA ARG A 53 -45.90 13.69 30.75
C ARG A 53 -45.44 12.45 31.51
N TYR A 54 -44.66 11.57 30.88
CA TYR A 54 -44.30 10.26 31.43
C TYR A 54 -42.82 10.07 31.77
N ARG A 55 -41.97 11.10 31.58
CA ARG A 55 -40.57 10.99 31.99
C ARG A 55 -40.46 10.84 33.51
N THR A 56 -39.71 9.81 33.92
CA THR A 56 -39.38 9.56 35.32
C THR A 56 -38.05 10.19 35.73
N GLU A 57 -37.18 10.51 34.75
CA GLU A 57 -35.85 11.08 34.96
C GLU A 57 -35.56 12.17 33.92
N LEU A 58 -34.65 13.09 34.26
CA LEU A 58 -34.13 14.09 33.33
C LEU A 58 -33.13 13.44 32.37
N PRO A 59 -33.01 13.90 31.11
CA PRO A 59 -32.05 13.33 30.16
C PRO A 59 -30.63 13.35 30.74
N GLU A 60 -29.95 12.21 30.72
CA GLU A 60 -28.55 12.08 31.12
C GLU A 60 -27.66 13.00 30.26
N ARG A 61 -26.72 13.70 30.91
CA ARG A 61 -25.71 14.47 30.19
C ARG A 61 -24.93 13.53 29.26
N PRO A 62 -24.59 13.95 28.03
CA PRO A 62 -23.43 13.39 27.35
C PRO A 62 -22.23 13.55 28.29
N ASP A 63 -21.50 12.46 28.54
CA ASP A 63 -20.34 12.44 29.43
C ASP A 63 -19.44 13.67 29.15
N GLU A 64 -19.11 14.49 30.14
CA GLU A 64 -18.31 15.72 29.95
C GLU A 64 -16.95 15.41 29.32
N ARG A 65 -16.48 14.15 29.41
CA ARG A 65 -15.31 13.63 28.68
C ARG A 65 -15.53 13.44 27.18
N GLN A 66 -16.75 13.16 26.73
CA GLN A 66 -17.11 13.07 25.31
C GLN A 66 -17.33 14.46 24.72
N ALA A 67 -17.95 15.39 25.45
CA ALA A 67 -18.10 16.78 25.02
C ALA A 67 -16.73 17.50 24.89
N ALA A 68 -15.84 17.35 25.89
CA ALA A 68 -14.49 17.92 25.83
C ALA A 68 -13.62 17.32 24.69
N LYS A 69 -13.84 16.05 24.32
CA LYS A 69 -13.18 15.44 23.15
C LYS A 69 -13.80 15.89 21.82
N ALA A 70 -15.12 16.11 21.76
CA ALA A 70 -15.79 16.61 20.56
C ALA A 70 -15.34 18.05 20.18
N ASP A 71 -15.20 18.94 21.17
CA ASP A 71 -14.65 20.29 20.97
C ASP A 71 -13.17 20.26 20.54
N THR A 72 -12.42 19.24 21.00
CA THR A 72 -11.04 19.01 20.56
C THR A 72 -10.99 18.57 19.09
N TRP A 73 -11.96 17.78 18.63
CA TRP A 73 -11.99 17.30 17.25
C TRP A 73 -12.53 18.32 16.25
N SER A 74 -13.41 19.24 16.67
CA SER A 74 -13.93 20.29 15.77
C SER A 74 -12.86 21.21 15.21
N VAL A 75 -11.69 21.33 15.87
CA VAL A 75 -10.53 22.06 15.35
C VAL A 75 -10.04 21.47 14.02
N PHE A 76 -10.17 20.15 13.82
CA PHE A 76 -9.80 19.48 12.58
C PHE A 76 -10.78 19.74 11.42
N ASP A 77 -11.88 20.43 11.65
CA ASP A 77 -12.78 20.91 10.58
C ASP A 77 -12.36 22.27 10.02
N ASP A 78 -11.34 22.92 10.60
CA ASP A 78 -10.81 24.18 10.09
C ASP A 78 -10.15 24.00 8.70
N PRO A 79 -10.55 24.78 7.67
CA PRO A 79 -10.00 24.66 6.33
C PRO A 79 -8.50 24.93 6.22
N GLY A 80 -7.96 25.85 7.03
CA GLY A 80 -6.53 26.20 7.03
C GLY A 80 -5.67 25.08 7.61
N LEU A 81 -6.18 24.40 8.64
CA LEU A 81 -5.55 23.22 9.20
C LEU A 81 -5.64 22.02 8.24
N GLN A 82 -6.82 21.77 7.66
CA GLN A 82 -7.02 20.66 6.72
C GLN A 82 -6.14 20.78 5.47
N ALA A 83 -5.88 21.99 4.96
CA ALA A 83 -5.03 22.20 3.79
C ALA A 83 -3.62 21.58 3.90
N GLN A 84 -3.16 21.30 5.12
CA GLN A 84 -1.83 20.72 5.38
C GLN A 84 -1.76 19.21 5.19
N PHE A 85 -2.89 18.48 5.33
CA PHE A 85 -2.88 17.00 5.33
C PHE A 85 -4.11 16.35 4.67
N VAL A 86 -5.13 17.14 4.31
CA VAL A 86 -6.29 16.73 3.52
C VAL A 86 -6.04 17.12 2.07
N HIS A 87 -6.28 16.18 1.17
CA HIS A 87 -5.98 16.35 -0.24
C HIS A 87 -7.18 15.91 -1.10
N PRO A 88 -7.37 16.46 -2.30
CA PRO A 88 -8.38 15.97 -3.24
C PRO A 88 -8.13 14.50 -3.62
N ASP A 89 -9.20 13.73 -3.79
CA ASP A 89 -9.16 12.33 -4.22
C ASP A 89 -9.95 12.12 -5.52
N GLY A 90 -9.31 12.44 -6.65
CA GLY A 90 -9.91 12.39 -7.98
C GLY A 90 -10.74 13.63 -8.33
N ASP A 91 -11.58 13.50 -9.36
CA ASP A 91 -12.35 14.63 -9.93
C ASP A 91 -13.75 14.81 -9.31
N GLU A 92 -14.21 13.88 -8.45
CA GLU A 92 -15.60 13.82 -7.93
C GLU A 92 -15.85 14.62 -6.64
N GLY A 93 -14.99 15.58 -6.30
CA GLY A 93 -15.17 16.42 -5.09
C GLY A 93 -14.88 15.71 -3.75
N ASN A 94 -14.40 14.47 -3.80
CA ASN A 94 -13.94 13.73 -2.63
C ASN A 94 -12.56 14.22 -2.16
N VAL A 95 -12.31 14.07 -0.87
CA VAL A 95 -11.01 14.34 -0.25
C VAL A 95 -10.49 13.10 0.47
N LYS A 96 -9.18 13.05 0.66
CA LYS A 96 -8.47 11.99 1.36
C LYS A 96 -7.53 12.56 2.41
N ALA A 97 -7.30 11.79 3.45
CA ALA A 97 -6.28 12.06 4.46
C ALA A 97 -5.66 10.75 4.96
N THR A 98 -4.41 10.85 5.40
CA THR A 98 -3.72 9.79 6.11
C THR A 98 -3.66 10.15 7.59
N LEU A 99 -4.21 9.28 8.43
CA LEU A 99 -4.26 9.41 9.87
C LEU A 99 -3.33 8.38 10.53
N ALA A 100 -2.60 8.78 11.56
CA ALA A 100 -1.95 7.86 12.48
C ALA A 100 -2.99 7.33 13.47
N ILE A 101 -3.06 6.01 13.67
CA ILE A 101 -3.98 5.39 14.63
C ILE A 101 -3.21 4.70 15.75
N GLU A 102 -3.62 4.95 16.98
CA GLU A 102 -3.04 4.31 18.17
C GLU A 102 -3.78 3.02 18.56
N GLY A 103 -3.05 2.05 19.10
CA GLY A 103 -3.64 0.85 19.70
C GLY A 103 -4.09 -0.26 18.73
N ILE A 104 -3.79 -0.15 17.43
CA ILE A 104 -4.03 -1.25 16.47
C ILE A 104 -2.98 -2.34 16.67
N THR A 105 -3.40 -3.56 17.01
CA THR A 105 -2.49 -4.67 17.31
C THR A 105 -2.65 -5.88 16.40
N CYS A 106 -3.81 -6.03 15.75
CA CYS A 106 -4.11 -7.22 14.95
C CYS A 106 -4.91 -6.90 13.69
N ALA A 107 -5.06 -7.89 12.83
CA ALA A 107 -5.84 -7.77 11.60
C ALA A 107 -7.34 -7.52 11.87
N ALA A 108 -7.88 -7.99 12.99
CA ALA A 108 -9.27 -7.76 13.38
C ALA A 108 -9.52 -6.30 13.78
N CYS A 109 -8.57 -5.64 14.46
CA CYS A 109 -8.64 -4.20 14.75
C CYS A 109 -8.79 -3.39 13.46
N ALA A 110 -7.93 -3.67 12.47
CA ALA A 110 -7.99 -3.01 11.18
C ALA A 110 -9.31 -3.27 10.44
N TRP A 111 -9.79 -4.52 10.43
CA TRP A 111 -11.08 -4.86 9.82
C TRP A 111 -12.24 -4.11 10.49
N LEU A 112 -12.24 -4.01 11.83
CA LEU A 112 -13.28 -3.28 12.56
C LEU A 112 -13.29 -1.80 12.19
N ILE A 113 -12.12 -1.15 12.13
CA ILE A 113 -11.99 0.25 11.70
C ILE A 113 -12.53 0.42 10.28
N GLU A 114 -12.05 -0.38 9.33
CA GLU A 114 -12.46 -0.31 7.93
C GLU A 114 -13.97 -0.57 7.77
N HIS A 115 -14.50 -1.57 8.46
CA HIS A 115 -15.91 -1.93 8.39
C HIS A 115 -16.81 -0.84 8.98
N ARG A 116 -16.42 -0.24 10.11
CA ARG A 116 -17.18 0.84 10.75
C ARG A 116 -17.19 2.09 9.88
N LEU A 117 -16.02 2.50 9.37
CA LEU A 117 -15.90 3.72 8.57
C LEU A 117 -16.56 3.57 7.20
N ASN A 118 -16.38 2.43 6.51
CA ASN A 118 -17.01 2.20 5.21
C ASN A 118 -18.54 2.04 5.28
N ALA A 119 -19.11 1.91 6.48
CA ALA A 119 -20.56 1.89 6.69
C ALA A 119 -21.16 3.30 6.87
N LEU A 120 -20.34 4.34 7.02
CA LEU A 120 -20.80 5.72 7.17
C LEU A 120 -21.16 6.30 5.79
N GLU A 121 -22.31 6.95 5.70
CA GLU A 121 -22.66 7.75 4.53
C GLU A 121 -21.67 8.91 4.39
N GLY A 122 -21.16 9.11 3.16
CA GLY A 122 -20.11 10.08 2.86
C GLY A 122 -18.69 9.53 2.89
N VAL A 123 -18.43 8.31 3.39
CA VAL A 123 -17.12 7.66 3.23
C VAL A 123 -17.09 6.85 1.94
N THR A 124 -16.15 7.16 1.06
CA THR A 124 -15.95 6.44 -0.20
C THR A 124 -15.09 5.19 0.03
N SER A 125 -14.00 5.33 0.79
CA SER A 125 -13.16 4.19 1.16
C SER A 125 -12.30 4.46 2.39
N SER A 126 -11.99 3.41 3.14
CA SER A 126 -11.06 3.42 4.26
C SER A 126 -10.17 2.18 4.23
N ALA A 127 -8.90 2.36 4.56
CA ALA A 127 -7.90 1.32 4.41
C ALA A 127 -6.79 1.45 5.47
N VAL A 128 -6.59 0.41 6.29
CA VAL A 128 -5.68 0.42 7.44
C VAL A 128 -4.41 -0.37 7.16
N ASN A 129 -3.29 0.35 7.15
CA ASN A 129 -1.95 -0.20 7.17
C ASN A 129 -1.55 -0.57 8.60
N LEU A 130 -1.73 -1.84 8.96
CA LEU A 130 -1.39 -2.38 10.28
C LEU A 130 0.12 -2.29 10.60
N THR A 131 0.99 -2.36 9.59
CA THR A 131 2.44 -2.36 9.82
C THR A 131 2.95 -0.98 10.22
N HIS A 132 2.37 0.08 9.65
CA HIS A 132 2.73 1.47 9.89
C HIS A 132 1.77 2.22 10.80
N HIS A 133 0.74 1.56 11.32
CA HIS A 133 -0.29 2.16 12.18
C HIS A 133 -0.95 3.39 11.51
N ARG A 134 -1.23 3.27 10.20
CA ARG A 134 -1.86 4.34 9.40
C ARG A 134 -3.23 3.92 8.91
N LEU A 135 -4.16 4.86 8.88
CA LEU A 135 -5.43 4.77 8.17
C LEU A 135 -5.43 5.79 7.05
N ARG A 136 -5.69 5.33 5.84
CA ARG A 136 -6.08 6.21 4.75
C ARG A 136 -7.59 6.21 4.67
N VAL A 137 -8.20 7.39 4.68
CA VAL A 137 -9.65 7.56 4.54
C VAL A 137 -9.92 8.54 3.40
N SER A 138 -10.89 8.21 2.56
CA SER A 138 -11.42 9.02 1.47
C SER A 138 -12.90 9.24 1.71
N TRP A 139 -13.33 10.49 1.74
CA TRP A 139 -14.70 10.88 2.07
C TRP A 139 -15.12 12.15 1.33
N ASN A 140 -16.42 12.36 1.28
CA ASN A 140 -17.03 13.58 0.74
C ASN A 140 -17.16 14.61 1.88
N PRO A 141 -16.43 15.74 1.83
CA PRO A 141 -16.41 16.71 2.93
C PRO A 141 -17.72 17.51 3.06
N GLN A 142 -18.59 17.49 2.04
CA GLN A 142 -19.91 18.12 2.09
C GLN A 142 -20.93 17.26 2.85
N GLN A 143 -20.73 15.94 2.89
CA GLN A 143 -21.62 14.99 3.57
C GLN A 143 -21.14 14.65 4.99
N LEU A 144 -19.82 14.54 5.19
CA LEU A 144 -19.22 14.07 6.44
C LEU A 144 -18.02 14.93 6.83
N LYS A 145 -17.99 15.39 8.08
CA LYS A 145 -16.88 16.19 8.63
C LYS A 145 -15.75 15.29 9.15
N LEU A 146 -14.53 15.81 9.16
CA LEU A 146 -13.37 15.05 9.67
C LEU A 146 -13.49 14.81 11.18
N SER A 147 -14.01 15.78 11.93
CA SER A 147 -14.27 15.63 13.37
C SER A 147 -15.20 14.44 13.68
N GLN A 148 -16.19 14.18 12.83
CA GLN A 148 -17.12 13.05 12.97
C GLN A 148 -16.41 11.72 12.70
N LEU A 149 -15.51 11.66 11.71
CA LEU A 149 -14.67 10.48 11.48
C LEU A 149 -13.77 10.17 12.69
N LEU A 150 -13.15 11.20 13.29
CA LEU A 150 -12.34 11.04 14.50
C LEU A 150 -13.17 10.60 15.70
N ALA A 151 -14.39 11.12 15.84
CA ALA A 151 -15.32 10.71 16.89
C ALA A 151 -15.77 9.25 16.74
N GLU A 152 -16.07 8.80 15.51
CA GLU A 152 -16.42 7.40 15.23
C GLU A 152 -15.27 6.44 15.54
N LEU A 153 -14.04 6.81 15.18
CA LEU A 153 -12.84 6.05 15.54
C LEU A 153 -12.67 5.93 17.06
N ALA A 154 -12.84 7.04 17.79
CA ALA A 154 -12.75 7.05 19.23
C ALA A 154 -13.87 6.22 19.89
N ALA A 155 -15.08 6.20 19.31
CA ALA A 155 -16.21 5.41 19.79
C ALA A 155 -15.93 3.90 19.73
N ILE A 156 -15.21 3.43 18.72
CA ILE A 156 -14.73 2.04 18.63
C ILE A 156 -13.39 1.81 19.36
N GLY A 157 -12.88 2.82 20.06
CA GLY A 157 -11.72 2.71 20.95
C GLY A 157 -10.35 2.88 20.29
N TYR A 158 -10.30 3.61 19.16
CA TYR A 158 -9.07 3.98 18.46
C TYR A 158 -8.92 5.50 18.41
N ASP A 159 -7.87 6.02 19.06
CA ASP A 159 -7.51 7.42 18.92
C ASP A 159 -6.76 7.62 17.59
N ALA A 160 -7.09 8.68 16.86
CA ALA A 160 -6.53 9.00 15.56
C ALA A 160 -6.20 10.49 15.44
N GLN A 161 -5.20 10.80 14.63
CA GLN A 161 -4.73 12.16 14.36
C GLN A 161 -4.08 12.24 12.98
N PRO A 162 -3.89 13.45 12.40
CA PRO A 162 -3.13 13.60 11.16
C PRO A 162 -1.76 12.93 11.22
N TYR A 163 -1.38 12.27 10.13
CA TYR A 163 -0.11 11.57 10.05
C TYR A 163 1.05 12.55 9.83
N GLU A 164 1.91 12.67 10.83
CA GLU A 164 3.20 13.36 10.70
C GLU A 164 4.35 12.33 10.80
N PRO A 165 5.26 12.26 9.80
CA PRO A 165 6.30 11.24 9.75
C PRO A 165 7.17 11.13 11.01
N ASP A 166 7.66 12.27 11.51
CA ASP A 166 8.60 12.30 12.64
C ASP A 166 7.92 11.93 13.96
N GLN A 167 6.72 12.49 14.21
CA GLN A 167 5.96 12.17 15.42
C GLN A 167 5.51 10.71 15.42
N ALA A 168 5.01 10.21 14.29
CA ALA A 168 4.59 8.81 14.17
C ALA A 168 5.77 7.85 14.40
N GLN A 169 6.94 8.16 13.83
CA GLN A 169 8.14 7.37 14.04
C GLN A 169 8.59 7.37 15.51
N ALA A 170 8.59 8.53 16.17
CA ALA A 170 8.94 8.65 17.58
C ALA A 170 7.97 7.86 18.49
N ARG A 171 6.67 7.91 18.21
CA ARG A 171 5.64 7.13 18.92
C ARG A 171 5.81 5.63 18.73
N MET A 172 6.04 5.18 17.49
CA MET A 172 6.30 3.76 17.20
C MET A 172 7.54 3.25 17.94
N GLN A 173 8.61 4.05 18.04
CA GLN A 173 9.80 3.72 18.84
C GLN A 173 9.50 3.66 20.34
N HIS A 174 8.69 4.59 20.85
CA HIS A 174 8.26 4.59 22.25
C HIS A 174 7.46 3.33 22.59
N GLU A 175 6.47 2.98 21.77
CA GLU A 175 5.70 1.74 21.92
C GLU A 175 6.58 0.49 21.86
N GLU A 176 7.55 0.45 20.94
CA GLU A 176 8.51 -0.66 20.85
C GLU A 176 9.32 -0.81 22.14
N ARG A 177 9.87 0.29 22.65
CA ARG A 177 10.61 0.29 23.93
C ARG A 177 9.72 -0.20 25.08
N MET A 178 8.46 0.20 25.11
CA MET A 178 7.51 -0.25 26.14
C MET A 178 7.21 -1.75 26.01
N ASN A 179 7.02 -2.27 24.80
CA ASN A 179 6.80 -3.69 24.56
C ASN A 179 8.02 -4.54 24.93
N VAL A 180 9.24 -4.03 24.67
CA VAL A 180 10.48 -4.67 25.12
C VAL A 180 10.57 -4.69 26.64
N ARG A 181 10.21 -3.61 27.34
CA ARG A 181 10.17 -3.58 28.81
C ARG A 181 9.17 -4.60 29.37
N ARG A 182 7.95 -4.67 28.82
CA ARG A 182 6.94 -5.67 29.19
C ARG A 182 7.45 -7.10 28.98
N LEU A 183 8.14 -7.34 27.87
CA LEU A 183 8.75 -8.63 27.56
C LEU A 183 9.85 -9.00 28.57
N ILE A 184 10.75 -8.06 28.91
CA ILE A 184 11.80 -8.29 29.90
C ILE A 184 11.20 -8.62 31.26
N ILE A 185 10.21 -7.85 31.72
CA ILE A 185 9.54 -8.10 33.01
C ILE A 185 8.82 -9.45 32.99
N ALA A 186 8.15 -9.81 31.90
CA ALA A 186 7.52 -11.11 31.76
C ALA A 186 8.54 -12.25 31.76
N ALA A 187 9.69 -12.08 31.10
CA ALA A 187 10.76 -13.08 31.05
C ALA A 187 11.36 -13.31 32.44
N VAL A 188 11.70 -12.23 33.14
CA VAL A 188 12.24 -12.31 34.51
C VAL A 188 11.20 -12.92 35.45
N GLY A 189 9.96 -12.44 35.43
CA GLY A 189 8.88 -12.99 36.25
C GLY A 189 8.64 -14.47 35.98
N MET A 190 8.59 -14.89 34.71
CA MET A 190 8.47 -16.30 34.31
C MET A 190 9.61 -17.15 34.87
N MET A 191 10.87 -16.71 34.71
CA MET A 191 12.03 -17.45 35.21
C MET A 191 12.02 -17.56 36.74
N GLN A 192 11.69 -16.48 37.45
CA GLN A 192 11.68 -16.47 38.91
C GLN A 192 10.51 -17.30 39.47
N VAL A 193 9.32 -17.18 38.92
CA VAL A 193 8.18 -18.02 39.32
C VAL A 193 8.48 -19.49 39.06
N MET A 194 9.05 -19.83 37.89
CA MET A 194 9.45 -21.20 37.59
C MET A 194 10.50 -21.75 38.55
N MET A 195 11.44 -20.93 39.01
CA MET A 195 12.44 -21.34 40.01
C MET A 195 11.78 -21.82 41.31
N PHE A 196 10.66 -21.21 41.72
CA PHE A 196 9.91 -21.61 42.91
C PHE A 196 8.90 -22.73 42.64
N SER A 197 8.42 -22.86 41.41
CA SER A 197 7.47 -23.92 41.02
C SER A 197 8.14 -25.25 40.66
N ILE A 198 9.38 -25.27 40.16
CA ILE A 198 10.09 -26.52 39.82
C ILE A 198 10.23 -27.47 41.03
N PRO A 199 10.64 -27.02 42.23
CA PRO A 199 10.65 -27.88 43.40
C PRO A 199 9.28 -28.53 43.65
N ILE A 200 8.19 -27.78 43.50
CA ILE A 200 6.82 -28.29 43.69
C ILE A 200 6.49 -29.41 42.69
N TYR A 201 6.95 -29.31 41.44
CA TYR A 201 6.71 -30.34 40.42
C TYR A 201 7.56 -31.61 40.59
N VAL A 202 8.78 -31.47 41.11
CA VAL A 202 9.76 -32.57 41.18
C VAL A 202 9.67 -33.32 42.51
N SER A 203 9.17 -32.68 43.56
CA SER A 203 9.09 -33.26 44.90
C SER A 203 7.93 -34.26 45.02
N GLY A 204 8.20 -35.38 45.66
CA GLY A 204 7.16 -36.33 46.08
C GLY A 204 6.30 -35.78 47.24
N PRO A 205 5.13 -36.39 47.51
CA PRO A 205 4.30 -36.02 48.65
C PRO A 205 5.09 -36.07 49.98
N GLY A 206 5.20 -34.93 50.68
CA GLY A 206 5.86 -34.82 51.98
C GLY A 206 7.37 -34.56 51.95
N GLU A 207 8.00 -34.37 50.78
CA GLU A 207 9.43 -34.04 50.68
C GLU A 207 9.73 -32.54 50.93
N ILE A 208 8.73 -31.67 50.73
CA ILE A 208 8.79 -30.23 51.05
C ILE A 208 7.93 -29.98 52.30
N SER A 209 8.43 -29.21 53.27
CA SER A 209 7.62 -28.81 54.42
C SER A 209 6.52 -27.81 54.01
N ASP A 210 5.39 -27.87 54.70
CA ASP A 210 4.24 -26.99 54.42
C ASP A 210 4.61 -25.49 54.45
N ASP A 211 5.55 -25.10 55.32
CA ASP A 211 6.06 -23.72 55.41
C ASP A 211 6.80 -23.29 54.13
N PHE A 212 7.65 -24.16 53.58
CA PHE A 212 8.35 -23.87 52.32
C PHE A 212 7.38 -23.87 51.14
N TYR A 213 6.39 -24.76 51.15
CA TYR A 213 5.35 -24.81 50.13
C TYR A 213 4.54 -23.50 50.10
N ALA A 214 4.09 -23.01 51.25
CA ALA A 214 3.39 -21.74 51.39
C ALA A 214 4.28 -20.55 50.98
N LEU A 215 5.55 -20.55 51.41
CA LEU A 215 6.52 -19.50 51.04
C LEU A 215 6.70 -19.40 49.52
N PHE A 216 6.89 -20.53 48.83
CA PHE A 216 7.05 -20.57 47.37
C PHE A 216 5.80 -20.07 46.65
N HIS A 217 4.61 -20.41 47.15
CA HIS A 217 3.35 -19.90 46.59
C HIS A 217 3.17 -18.39 46.77
N TRP A 218 3.50 -17.84 47.94
CA TRP A 218 3.45 -16.39 48.19
C TRP A 218 4.48 -15.62 47.36
N LEU A 219 5.70 -16.16 47.22
CA LEU A 219 6.73 -15.58 46.35
C LEU A 219 6.27 -15.60 44.87
N SER A 220 5.72 -16.72 44.42
CA SER A 220 5.16 -16.86 43.08
C SER A 220 4.00 -15.88 42.83
N PHE A 221 3.11 -15.67 43.81
CA PHE A 221 2.06 -14.66 43.74
C PHE A 221 2.64 -13.24 43.59
N ALA A 222 3.60 -12.87 44.45
CA ALA A 222 4.22 -11.55 44.42
C ALA A 222 4.92 -11.27 43.08
N LEU A 223 5.60 -12.28 42.52
CA LEU A 223 6.31 -12.17 41.23
C LEU A 223 5.40 -12.25 40.01
N ALA A 224 4.29 -13.00 40.06
CA ALA A 224 3.32 -13.07 38.98
C ALA A 224 2.47 -11.80 38.87
N THR A 225 2.25 -11.09 39.98
CA THR A 225 1.46 -9.85 40.04
C THR A 225 1.95 -8.78 39.04
N PRO A 226 3.23 -8.35 39.01
CA PRO A 226 3.70 -7.39 38.02
C PRO A 226 3.61 -7.94 36.59
N VAL A 227 3.76 -9.25 36.38
CA VAL A 227 3.57 -9.86 35.05
C VAL A 227 2.13 -9.68 34.57
N VAL A 228 1.14 -9.90 35.43
CA VAL A 228 -0.28 -9.75 35.09
C VAL A 228 -0.67 -8.28 34.89
N PHE A 229 -0.34 -7.41 35.85
CA PHE A 229 -0.83 -6.02 35.83
C PHE A 229 -0.02 -5.09 34.92
N PHE A 230 1.25 -5.39 34.65
CA PHE A 230 2.08 -4.58 33.75
C PHE A 230 2.29 -5.24 32.39
N SER A 231 2.75 -6.49 32.36
CA SER A 231 3.10 -7.15 31.09
C SER A 231 1.87 -7.63 30.32
N ALA A 232 0.86 -8.19 30.99
CA ALA A 232 -0.38 -8.65 30.35
C ALA A 232 -1.44 -7.55 30.14
N GLN A 233 -1.19 -6.34 30.63
CA GLN A 233 -2.07 -5.17 30.47
C GLN A 233 -2.57 -4.92 29.03
N PRO A 234 -1.76 -5.08 27.96
CA PRO A 234 -2.25 -4.93 26.59
C PRO A 234 -3.34 -5.94 26.21
N PHE A 235 -3.27 -7.18 26.72
CA PHE A 235 -4.27 -8.20 26.44
C PHE A 235 -5.61 -7.80 27.07
N PHE A 236 -5.62 -7.43 28.35
CA PHE A 236 -6.84 -6.99 29.05
C PHE A 236 -7.47 -5.76 28.42
N ARG A 237 -6.66 -4.77 28.04
CA ARG A 237 -7.15 -3.56 27.38
C ARG A 237 -7.81 -3.87 26.04
N ASN A 238 -7.22 -4.76 25.24
CA ASN A 238 -7.77 -5.16 23.96
C ASN A 238 -9.03 -6.04 24.12
N ALA A 239 -9.02 -6.99 25.06
CA ALA A 239 -10.18 -7.83 25.36
C ALA A 239 -11.40 -6.99 25.78
N LEU A 240 -11.18 -5.98 26.61
CA LEU A 240 -12.24 -5.04 27.00
C LEU A 240 -12.77 -4.25 25.81
N ARG A 241 -11.91 -3.86 24.87
CA ARG A 241 -12.31 -3.21 23.62
C ARG A 241 -13.16 -4.16 22.76
N ASP A 242 -12.67 -5.38 22.54
CA ASP A 242 -13.33 -6.42 21.73
C ASP A 242 -14.74 -6.75 22.27
N LEU A 243 -14.89 -6.79 23.60
CA LEU A 243 -16.19 -6.99 24.26
C LEU A 243 -17.13 -5.80 24.07
N ARG A 244 -16.62 -4.57 24.19
CA ARG A 244 -17.42 -3.34 23.99
C ARG A 244 -17.88 -3.17 22.56
N THR A 245 -17.07 -3.57 21.58
CA THR A 245 -17.38 -3.41 20.16
C THR A 245 -18.17 -4.58 19.57
N GLY A 246 -18.40 -5.65 20.35
CA GLY A 246 -19.10 -6.85 19.90
C GLY A 246 -18.29 -7.76 18.94
N VAL A 247 -17.04 -7.41 18.65
CA VAL A 247 -16.14 -8.18 17.77
C VAL A 247 -15.10 -8.90 18.63
N LEU A 248 -15.42 -10.12 19.03
CA LEU A 248 -14.52 -10.98 19.80
C LEU A 248 -13.22 -11.28 19.03
N GLY A 249 -12.09 -10.80 19.56
CA GLY A 249 -10.75 -11.12 19.08
C GLY A 249 -10.00 -12.10 19.98
N MET A 250 -8.76 -12.42 19.61
CA MET A 250 -7.91 -13.37 20.33
C MET A 250 -7.56 -12.93 21.75
N ASP A 251 -7.64 -11.64 22.04
CA ASP A 251 -7.29 -11.10 23.35
C ASP A 251 -8.34 -11.49 24.41
N VAL A 252 -9.58 -11.77 24.00
CA VAL A 252 -10.66 -12.23 24.91
C VAL A 252 -10.33 -13.57 25.59
N PRO A 253 -10.12 -14.69 24.87
CA PRO A 253 -9.79 -15.97 25.51
C PRO A 253 -8.46 -15.92 26.28
N VAL A 254 -7.47 -15.15 25.80
CA VAL A 254 -6.18 -14.95 26.48
C VAL A 254 -6.39 -14.25 27.82
N SER A 255 -7.16 -13.16 27.86
CA SER A 255 -7.45 -12.43 29.08
C SER A 255 -8.28 -13.25 30.07
N LEU A 256 -9.23 -14.06 29.58
CA LEU A 256 -9.98 -14.99 30.42
C LEU A 256 -9.06 -16.06 31.04
N ALA A 257 -8.11 -16.60 30.28
CA ALA A 257 -7.16 -17.57 30.79
C ALA A 257 -6.19 -16.97 31.82
N ILE A 258 -5.54 -15.83 31.50
CA ILE A 258 -4.59 -15.16 32.42
C ILE A 258 -5.32 -14.69 33.69
N GLY A 259 -6.45 -13.99 33.53
CA GLY A 259 -7.22 -13.46 34.64
C GLY A 259 -7.83 -14.56 35.50
N GLY A 260 -8.43 -15.58 34.87
CA GLY A 260 -9.02 -16.72 35.57
C GLY A 260 -7.99 -17.53 36.36
N ALA A 261 -6.86 -17.86 35.74
CA ALA A 261 -5.77 -18.58 36.41
C ALA A 261 -5.17 -17.77 37.56
N TYR A 262 -4.95 -16.47 37.37
CA TYR A 262 -4.41 -15.61 38.42
C TYR A 262 -5.37 -15.49 39.60
N LEU A 263 -6.66 -15.20 39.36
CA LEU A 263 -7.65 -15.07 40.41
C LEU A 263 -7.86 -16.40 41.18
N ALA A 264 -7.94 -17.52 40.46
CA ALA A 264 -8.04 -18.84 41.10
C ALA A 264 -6.81 -19.17 41.95
N SER A 265 -5.61 -18.86 41.44
CA SER A 265 -4.34 -19.07 42.18
C SER A 265 -4.24 -18.15 43.39
N SER A 266 -4.65 -16.89 43.27
CA SER A 266 -4.68 -15.94 44.38
C SER A 266 -5.66 -16.37 45.47
N TYR A 267 -6.83 -16.86 45.08
CA TYR A 267 -7.79 -17.46 46.01
C TYR A 267 -7.18 -18.67 46.72
N ALA A 268 -6.52 -19.56 45.97
CA ALA A 268 -5.90 -20.76 46.50
C ALA A 268 -4.82 -20.46 47.53
N VAL A 269 -3.97 -19.47 47.29
CA VAL A 269 -2.92 -19.04 48.23
C VAL A 269 -3.50 -18.35 49.46
N MET A 270 -4.54 -17.52 49.30
CA MET A 270 -5.12 -16.76 50.41
C MET A 270 -5.92 -17.63 51.38
N PHE A 271 -6.60 -18.66 50.88
CA PHE A 271 -7.44 -19.55 51.68
C PHE A 271 -6.82 -20.94 51.91
N ASN A 272 -5.62 -21.17 51.39
CA ASN A 272 -4.89 -22.44 51.46
C ASN A 272 -5.72 -23.64 50.93
N VAL A 273 -6.40 -23.44 49.79
CA VAL A 273 -7.29 -24.45 49.17
C VAL A 273 -7.08 -24.54 47.66
N GLY A 274 -6.99 -25.76 47.13
CA GLY A 274 -6.86 -26.00 45.69
C GLY A 274 -5.45 -25.78 45.12
N GLU A 275 -5.35 -25.84 43.79
CA GLU A 275 -4.08 -25.78 43.06
C GLU A 275 -3.71 -24.35 42.62
N VAL A 276 -2.40 -24.09 42.47
CA VAL A 276 -1.81 -22.80 42.13
C VAL A 276 -1.15 -22.86 40.76
N TYR A 277 -1.40 -21.85 39.91
CA TYR A 277 -1.00 -21.81 38.50
C TYR A 277 -0.25 -20.53 38.10
N PHE A 278 0.43 -19.87 39.05
CA PHE A 278 1.18 -18.63 38.77
C PHE A 278 2.30 -18.82 37.73
N ASP A 279 2.91 -19.99 37.71
CA ASP A 279 3.89 -20.41 36.71
C ASP A 279 3.30 -20.41 35.31
N SER A 280 2.11 -21.01 35.15
CA SER A 280 1.39 -21.07 33.89
C SER A 280 1.00 -19.67 33.43
N VAL A 281 0.56 -18.80 34.35
CA VAL A 281 0.25 -17.38 34.06
C VAL A 281 1.48 -16.64 33.55
N ALA A 282 2.62 -16.76 34.23
CA ALA A 282 3.84 -16.04 33.89
C ALA A 282 4.45 -16.56 32.59
N MET A 283 4.54 -17.90 32.42
CA MET A 283 4.99 -18.55 31.19
C MET A 283 4.14 -18.15 29.99
N PHE A 284 2.81 -18.23 30.14
CA PHE A 284 1.90 -17.93 29.07
C PHE A 284 2.02 -16.46 28.62
N THR A 285 2.04 -15.53 29.58
CA THR A 285 2.23 -14.10 29.30
C THR A 285 3.53 -13.83 28.56
N PHE A 286 4.64 -14.44 29.00
CA PHE A 286 5.94 -14.28 28.35
C PHE A 286 5.95 -14.81 26.91
N PHE A 287 5.53 -16.07 26.70
CA PHE A 287 5.60 -16.68 25.37
C PHE A 287 4.71 -15.96 24.36
N LEU A 288 3.52 -15.51 24.76
CA LEU A 288 2.66 -14.69 23.93
C LEU A 288 3.28 -13.34 23.57
N LEU A 289 3.85 -12.62 24.55
CA LEU A 289 4.53 -11.36 24.31
C LEU A 289 5.74 -11.55 23.40
N PHE A 290 6.51 -12.62 23.60
CA PHE A 290 7.66 -12.97 22.77
C PHE A 290 7.23 -13.25 21.33
N ALA A 291 6.21 -14.09 21.13
CA ALA A 291 5.66 -14.39 19.81
C ALA A 291 5.19 -13.10 19.10
N ARG A 292 4.41 -12.24 19.78
CA ARG A 292 3.96 -10.94 19.25
C ARG A 292 5.13 -9.99 18.94
N TYR A 293 6.17 -9.99 19.77
CA TYR A 293 7.36 -9.17 19.55
C TYR A 293 8.10 -9.61 18.29
N VAL A 294 8.38 -10.92 18.15
CA VAL A 294 9.03 -11.48 16.95
C VAL A 294 8.19 -11.23 15.70
N GLU A 295 6.88 -11.43 15.80
CA GLU A 295 5.90 -11.18 14.75
C GLU A 295 5.90 -9.70 14.30
N GLY A 296 5.78 -8.77 15.25
CA GLY A 296 5.82 -7.34 14.97
C GLY A 296 7.14 -6.91 14.32
N ARG A 297 8.26 -7.44 14.82
CA ARG A 297 9.60 -7.19 14.27
C ARG A 297 9.75 -7.76 12.86
N ALA A 298 9.24 -8.96 12.59
CA ALA A 298 9.25 -9.59 11.28
C ALA A 298 8.45 -8.79 10.24
N ARG A 299 7.23 -8.36 10.60
CA ARG A 299 6.41 -7.48 9.74
C ARG A 299 7.09 -6.16 9.43
N ARG A 300 7.64 -5.50 10.46
CA ARG A 300 8.36 -4.22 10.31
C ARG A 300 9.59 -4.38 9.42
N ARG A 301 10.36 -5.46 9.56
CA ARG A 301 11.51 -5.74 8.69
C ARG A 301 11.13 -5.86 7.22
N SER A 302 9.99 -6.49 6.93
CA SER A 302 9.46 -6.60 5.57
C SER A 302 8.81 -5.30 5.07
N GLY A 303 8.28 -4.47 5.99
CA GLY A 303 7.62 -3.19 5.71
C GLY A 303 8.49 -1.92 5.79
N HIS A 304 9.74 -1.99 6.28
CA HIS A 304 10.65 -0.85 6.55
C HIS A 304 10.92 0.08 5.35
N SER A 305 10.47 -0.34 4.19
CA SER A 305 10.32 0.42 2.96
C SER A 305 9.47 1.69 2.96
N GLY A 306 8.35 1.68 3.70
CA GLY A 306 7.29 2.68 3.51
C GLY A 306 7.67 4.10 3.92
N ASN A 307 8.49 4.25 4.97
CA ASN A 307 8.95 5.55 5.47
C ASN A 307 10.22 6.05 4.75
N ALA A 308 10.97 5.15 4.11
CA ALA A 308 12.23 5.52 3.46
C ALA A 308 12.01 6.51 2.32
N LEU A 309 10.84 6.47 1.67
CA LEU A 309 10.47 7.34 0.56
C LEU A 309 9.93 8.71 1.01
N SER A 310 9.42 8.80 2.24
CA SER A 310 8.92 10.07 2.82
C SER A 310 10.03 11.08 3.09
N GLY A 311 11.30 10.64 3.14
CA GLY A 311 12.49 11.50 3.24
C GLY A 311 13.35 11.53 1.98
N VAL A 312 12.85 11.03 0.85
CA VAL A 312 13.59 11.03 -0.42
C VAL A 312 13.64 12.42 -1.05
N LEU A 313 12.58 13.22 -0.89
CA LEU A 313 12.63 14.62 -1.25
C LEU A 313 13.38 15.40 -0.14
N PRO A 314 14.44 16.15 -0.47
CA PRO A 314 15.11 17.00 0.50
C PRO A 314 14.16 18.06 1.06
N ILE A 315 14.32 18.39 2.34
CA ILE A 315 13.51 19.42 3.03
C ILE A 315 13.75 20.83 2.50
N SER A 316 14.90 21.07 1.88
CA SER A 316 15.31 22.37 1.35
C SER A 316 15.84 22.25 -0.07
N ALA A 317 15.76 23.35 -0.80
CA ALA A 317 16.28 23.51 -2.14
C ALA A 317 17.07 24.82 -2.24
N THR A 318 18.09 24.83 -3.11
CA THR A 318 18.87 26.03 -3.43
C THR A 318 18.33 26.62 -4.74
N ARG A 319 17.49 27.65 -4.66
CA ARG A 319 17.02 28.38 -5.84
C ARG A 319 18.07 29.39 -6.28
N LEU A 320 18.24 29.51 -7.59
CA LEU A 320 19.01 30.57 -8.23
C LEU A 320 18.08 31.72 -8.57
N GLU A 321 18.35 32.91 -8.02
CA GLU A 321 17.61 34.13 -8.34
C GLU A 321 18.04 34.67 -9.72
N SER A 322 17.30 35.67 -10.23
CA SER A 322 17.57 36.26 -11.55
C SER A 322 18.94 36.94 -11.67
N ASP A 323 19.55 37.32 -10.55
CA ASP A 323 20.89 37.91 -10.47
C ASP A 323 22.01 36.85 -10.34
N GLY A 324 21.66 35.56 -10.31
CA GLY A 324 22.59 34.45 -10.13
C GLY A 324 22.93 34.14 -8.66
N SER A 325 22.34 34.84 -7.69
CA SER A 325 22.55 34.53 -6.27
C SER A 325 21.83 33.26 -5.84
N GLU A 326 22.44 32.54 -4.87
CA GLU A 326 21.87 31.31 -4.29
C GLU A 326 21.01 31.64 -3.06
N ARG A 327 19.75 31.20 -3.06
CA ARG A 327 18.85 31.28 -1.90
C ARG A 327 18.39 29.88 -1.48
N ILE A 328 18.56 29.55 -0.21
CA ILE A 328 18.04 28.29 0.37
C ILE A 328 16.63 28.54 0.89
N LEU A 329 15.68 27.69 0.50
CA LEU A 329 14.27 27.73 0.90
C LEU A 329 13.75 26.31 1.16
N PRO A 330 12.61 26.15 1.86
CA PRO A 330 11.93 24.88 1.96
C PRO A 330 11.55 24.35 0.57
N ALA A 331 11.74 23.05 0.31
CA ALA A 331 11.43 22.45 -0.98
C ALA A 331 9.92 22.50 -1.31
N SER A 332 9.06 22.64 -0.30
CA SER A 332 7.62 22.85 -0.44
C SER A 332 7.23 24.19 -1.05
N GLU A 333 8.14 25.17 -1.06
CA GLU A 333 7.91 26.50 -1.64
C GLU A 333 8.35 26.61 -3.11
N LEU A 334 8.92 25.55 -3.68
CA LEU A 334 9.31 25.53 -5.09
C LEU A 334 8.08 25.57 -6.02
N ALA A 335 8.17 26.39 -7.06
CA ALA A 335 7.14 26.51 -8.10
C ALA A 335 7.67 26.06 -9.48
N PRO A 336 6.78 25.60 -10.39
CA PRO A 336 7.14 25.39 -11.79
C PRO A 336 7.77 26.64 -12.40
N GLY A 337 8.91 26.47 -13.07
CA GLY A 337 9.71 27.54 -13.65
C GLY A 337 10.90 28.00 -12.79
N ASP A 338 10.94 27.66 -11.50
CA ASP A 338 12.08 27.99 -10.65
C ASP A 338 13.37 27.33 -11.15
N ARG A 339 14.50 28.05 -11.06
CA ARG A 339 15.83 27.51 -11.35
C ARG A 339 16.48 27.03 -10.06
N VAL A 340 16.89 25.77 -10.01
CA VAL A 340 17.40 25.13 -8.79
C VAL A 340 18.80 24.57 -9.06
N LEU A 341 19.75 24.90 -8.18
CA LEU A 341 21.09 24.36 -8.18
C LEU A 341 21.15 23.09 -7.33
N ILE A 342 21.62 22.00 -7.92
CA ILE A 342 21.79 20.71 -7.27
C ILE A 342 23.28 20.39 -7.22
N LYS A 343 23.86 20.50 -6.03
CA LYS A 343 25.29 20.22 -5.80
C LYS A 343 25.56 18.71 -5.82
N PRO A 344 26.80 18.27 -6.10
CA PRO A 344 27.18 16.87 -5.97
C PRO A 344 26.84 16.32 -4.57
N GLY A 345 26.39 15.06 -4.51
CA GLY A 345 25.91 14.39 -3.30
C GLY A 345 24.51 14.79 -2.82
N HIS A 346 23.91 15.86 -3.36
CA HIS A 346 22.59 16.33 -2.93
C HIS A 346 21.45 15.63 -3.70
N GLY A 347 20.31 15.50 -3.03
CA GLY A 347 19.07 15.01 -3.63
C GLY A 347 18.42 16.07 -4.52
N VAL A 348 17.73 15.62 -5.57
CA VAL A 348 16.93 16.48 -6.45
C VAL A 348 15.61 16.84 -5.74
N PRO A 349 15.31 18.13 -5.49
CA PRO A 349 14.12 18.52 -4.71
C PRO A 349 12.79 18.46 -5.48
N ALA A 350 12.82 18.48 -6.82
CA ALA A 350 11.64 18.58 -7.66
C ALA A 350 11.92 17.99 -9.06
N ASP A 351 10.88 17.62 -9.80
CA ASP A 351 11.04 17.16 -11.18
C ASP A 351 11.37 18.35 -12.09
N GLY A 352 12.28 18.15 -13.03
CA GLY A 352 12.76 19.25 -13.87
C GLY A 352 13.41 18.85 -15.17
N ILE A 353 13.91 19.86 -15.88
CA ILE A 353 14.76 19.70 -17.07
C ILE A 353 16.11 20.35 -16.76
N ILE A 354 17.21 19.65 -17.10
CA ILE A 354 18.56 20.19 -16.92
C ILE A 354 18.79 21.33 -17.92
N GLU A 355 19.10 22.52 -17.41
CA GLU A 355 19.49 23.68 -18.22
C GLU A 355 21.01 23.79 -18.34
N GLU A 356 21.74 23.45 -17.27
CA GLU A 356 23.21 23.54 -17.22
C GLU A 356 23.81 22.33 -16.49
N GLY A 357 24.93 21.81 -17.01
CA GLY A 357 25.69 20.71 -16.43
C GLY A 357 25.44 19.33 -17.06
N GLU A 358 26.32 18.39 -16.73
CA GLU A 358 26.23 16.96 -17.05
C GLU A 358 26.72 16.17 -15.83
N SER A 359 25.92 15.22 -15.34
CA SER A 359 26.26 14.43 -14.15
C SER A 359 25.60 13.07 -14.20
N SER A 360 26.13 12.11 -13.44
CA SER A 360 25.47 10.84 -13.17
C SER A 360 24.48 10.98 -12.00
N LEU A 361 23.30 10.38 -12.17
CA LEU A 361 22.25 10.36 -11.16
C LEU A 361 22.01 8.95 -10.66
N ASP A 362 21.98 8.78 -9.35
CA ASP A 362 21.48 7.57 -8.71
C ASP A 362 19.96 7.65 -8.59
N GLU A 363 19.26 6.82 -9.38
CA GLU A 363 17.80 6.66 -9.36
C GLU A 363 17.38 5.33 -8.68
N SER A 364 18.28 4.66 -7.95
CA SER A 364 18.08 3.30 -7.40
C SER A 364 16.94 3.21 -6.40
N MET A 365 16.71 4.25 -5.61
CA MET A 365 15.62 4.33 -4.64
C MET A 365 14.24 4.35 -5.30
N LEU A 366 14.15 4.84 -6.55
CA LEU A 366 12.90 4.96 -7.31
C LEU A 366 12.71 3.79 -8.27
N THR A 367 13.77 3.42 -9.00
CA THR A 367 13.71 2.45 -10.09
C THR A 367 14.12 1.03 -9.67
N GLY A 368 14.86 0.90 -8.56
CA GLY A 368 15.47 -0.36 -8.12
C GLY A 368 16.75 -0.76 -8.87
N GLU A 369 17.21 0.05 -9.83
CA GLU A 369 18.42 -0.21 -10.60
C GLU A 369 19.64 0.43 -9.92
N TYR A 370 20.72 -0.33 -9.78
CA TYR A 370 21.89 0.06 -8.97
C TYR A 370 22.95 0.88 -9.75
N LEU A 371 22.81 1.01 -11.07
CA LEU A 371 23.76 1.73 -11.91
C LEU A 371 23.30 3.19 -12.08
N PRO A 372 24.15 4.18 -11.77
CA PRO A 372 23.85 5.58 -12.05
C PRO A 372 23.63 5.83 -13.54
N VAL A 373 22.69 6.72 -13.86
CA VAL A 373 22.36 7.12 -15.22
C VAL A 373 22.95 8.49 -15.51
N THR A 374 23.75 8.60 -16.56
CA THR A 374 24.29 9.89 -17.01
C THR A 374 23.18 10.74 -17.65
N ARG A 375 23.06 11.99 -17.21
CA ARG A 375 22.09 12.98 -17.73
C ARG A 375 22.80 14.24 -18.20
N ARG A 376 22.26 14.85 -19.25
CA ARG A 376 22.81 16.03 -19.93
C ARG A 376 21.78 17.14 -20.04
N VAL A 377 22.24 18.32 -20.46
CA VAL A 377 21.37 19.46 -20.77
C VAL A 377 20.23 19.04 -21.72
N GLY A 378 19.00 19.39 -21.34
CA GLY A 378 17.77 19.03 -22.04
C GLY A 378 17.13 17.72 -21.57
N ASP A 379 17.83 16.89 -20.78
CA ASP A 379 17.25 15.69 -20.19
C ASP A 379 16.32 16.02 -19.02
N ARG A 380 15.31 15.17 -18.85
CA ARG A 380 14.41 15.23 -17.70
C ARG A 380 15.07 14.56 -16.49
N ILE A 381 14.92 15.20 -15.34
CA ILE A 381 15.36 14.69 -14.04
C ILE A 381 14.14 14.50 -13.14
N THR A 382 14.19 13.44 -12.33
CA THR A 382 13.15 13.13 -11.35
C THR A 382 13.60 13.62 -9.98
N GLY A 383 12.71 14.26 -9.23
CA GLY A 383 12.90 14.55 -7.82
C GLY A 383 13.23 13.27 -7.05
N GLY A 384 13.98 13.36 -5.96
CA GLY A 384 14.38 12.21 -5.16
C GLY A 384 15.56 11.39 -5.70
N SER A 385 15.98 11.60 -6.94
CA SER A 385 17.27 11.09 -7.42
C SER A 385 18.42 11.77 -6.67
N GLN A 386 19.57 11.12 -6.58
CA GLN A 386 20.77 11.72 -6.00
C GLN A 386 21.76 12.12 -7.09
N ASN A 387 22.23 13.36 -7.05
CA ASN A 387 23.29 13.83 -7.93
C ASN A 387 24.66 13.33 -7.42
N MET A 388 25.48 12.73 -8.29
CA MET A 388 26.70 12.05 -7.87
C MET A 388 27.98 12.85 -8.14
N GLU A 389 28.15 13.38 -9.36
CA GLU A 389 29.45 13.87 -9.83
C GLU A 389 29.55 15.39 -9.90
N ASN A 390 28.76 16.03 -10.78
CA ASN A 390 28.89 17.45 -11.12
C ASN A 390 27.63 18.24 -10.74
N PRO A 391 27.73 19.55 -10.44
CA PRO A 391 26.56 20.36 -10.17
C PRO A 391 25.64 20.44 -11.40
N LEU A 392 24.33 20.45 -11.13
CA LEU A 392 23.30 20.61 -12.16
C LEU A 392 22.45 21.84 -11.84
N VAL A 393 22.09 22.61 -12.86
CA VAL A 393 21.03 23.61 -12.78
C VAL A 393 19.82 23.08 -13.52
N ILE A 394 18.69 23.02 -12.81
CA ILE A 394 17.44 22.50 -13.36
C ILE A 394 16.37 23.58 -13.35
N ARG A 395 15.51 23.55 -14.35
CA ARG A 395 14.23 24.26 -14.32
C ARG A 395 13.16 23.33 -13.81
N VAL A 396 12.53 23.72 -12.72
CA VAL A 396 11.44 22.97 -12.08
C VAL A 396 10.26 22.88 -13.05
N THR A 397 9.74 21.68 -13.23
CA THR A 397 8.51 21.41 -13.99
C THR A 397 7.36 21.07 -13.06
N HIS A 398 7.62 20.21 -12.06
CA HIS A 398 6.64 19.82 -11.05
C HIS A 398 7.33 19.77 -9.68
N ALA A 399 6.68 20.35 -8.66
CA ALA A 399 7.21 20.46 -7.31
C ALA A 399 6.19 19.99 -6.27
N GLY A 400 6.66 19.71 -5.05
CA GLY A 400 5.82 19.29 -3.95
C GLY A 400 4.99 18.04 -4.29
N ARG A 401 3.66 18.16 -4.23
CA ARG A 401 2.68 17.09 -4.48
C ARG A 401 2.61 16.65 -5.94
N ASP A 402 2.97 17.53 -6.87
CA ASP A 402 2.90 17.25 -8.30
C ASP A 402 4.19 16.56 -8.80
N ALA A 403 5.22 16.50 -7.94
CA ALA A 403 6.43 15.74 -8.22
C ALA A 403 6.13 14.23 -8.24
N ARG A 404 6.77 13.54 -9.16
CA ARG A 404 6.61 12.10 -9.41
C ARG A 404 6.83 11.25 -8.16
N VAL A 405 7.79 11.61 -7.31
CA VAL A 405 8.04 10.88 -6.05
C VAL A 405 6.87 10.98 -5.10
N ALA A 406 6.23 12.15 -4.98
CA ALA A 406 5.04 12.29 -4.15
C ALA A 406 3.90 11.39 -4.66
N GLY A 407 3.73 11.29 -5.99
CA GLY A 407 2.84 10.32 -6.61
C GLY A 407 3.19 8.86 -6.27
N ILE A 408 4.47 8.49 -6.31
CA ILE A 408 4.92 7.13 -5.94
C ILE A 408 4.70 6.84 -4.45
N VAL A 409 4.96 7.80 -3.56
CA VAL A 409 4.66 7.69 -2.12
C VAL A 409 3.17 7.43 -1.93
N ASP A 410 2.32 8.22 -2.58
CA ASP A 410 0.86 8.09 -2.48
C ASP A 410 0.39 6.72 -2.99
N LEU A 411 0.90 6.26 -4.13
CA LEU A 411 0.62 4.92 -4.67
C LEU A 411 1.14 3.81 -3.75
N THR A 412 2.28 4.01 -3.09
CA THR A 412 2.85 3.05 -2.13
C THR A 412 2.00 2.96 -0.87
N ASP A 413 1.47 4.08 -0.38
CA ASP A 413 0.55 4.07 0.75
C ASP A 413 -0.77 3.37 0.38
N ARG A 414 -1.30 3.60 -0.82
CA ARG A 414 -2.46 2.85 -1.35
C ARG A 414 -2.19 1.34 -1.38
N ALA A 415 -1.04 0.95 -1.92
CA ALA A 415 -0.60 -0.44 -2.03
C ALA A 415 -0.67 -1.19 -0.69
N PHE A 416 -0.11 -0.60 0.38
CA PHE A 416 -0.06 -1.22 1.70
C PHE A 416 -1.38 -1.13 2.48
N ALA A 417 -2.22 -0.16 2.17
CA ALA A 417 -3.52 0.00 2.80
C ALA A 417 -4.55 -1.00 2.23
N SER A 418 -4.43 -1.34 0.94
CA SER A 418 -5.36 -2.21 0.24
C SER A 418 -5.24 -3.69 0.69
N ARG A 419 -6.37 -4.38 0.97
CA ARG A 419 -6.40 -5.81 1.39
C ARG A 419 -7.23 -6.72 0.46
N PRO A 420 -6.69 -7.88 0.03
CA PRO A 420 -7.41 -8.81 -0.83
C PRO A 420 -8.59 -9.46 -0.10
N ARG A 421 -9.56 -9.96 -0.86
CA ARG A 421 -10.78 -10.60 -0.35
C ARG A 421 -10.46 -11.75 0.61
N LEU A 422 -9.44 -12.55 0.31
CA LEU A 422 -8.97 -13.63 1.19
C LEU A 422 -8.53 -13.13 2.58
N ALA A 423 -7.88 -11.97 2.66
CA ALA A 423 -7.45 -11.39 3.94
C ALA A 423 -8.66 -10.92 4.77
N GLN A 424 -9.66 -10.33 4.12
CA GLN A 424 -10.91 -9.91 4.76
C GLN A 424 -11.74 -11.11 5.24
N MET A 425 -11.76 -12.20 4.47
CA MET A 425 -12.42 -13.45 4.85
C MET A 425 -11.72 -14.11 6.04
N ALA A 426 -10.38 -14.14 6.05
CA ALA A 426 -9.59 -14.64 7.18
C ALA A 426 -9.89 -13.88 8.48
N ALA A 427 -10.02 -12.54 8.41
CA ALA A 427 -10.37 -11.71 9.57
C ALA A 427 -11.79 -12.01 10.09
N ARG A 428 -12.79 -12.14 9.21
CA ARG A 428 -14.16 -12.53 9.60
C ARG A 428 -14.22 -13.93 10.20
N MET A 429 -13.50 -14.88 9.63
CA MET A 429 -13.41 -16.24 10.17
C MET A 429 -12.78 -16.27 11.57
N ALA A 430 -11.83 -15.37 11.87
CA ALA A 430 -11.19 -15.31 13.19
C ALA A 430 -12.19 -14.99 14.31
N HIS A 431 -13.11 -14.06 14.09
CA HIS A 431 -14.16 -13.75 15.08
C HIS A 431 -15.08 -14.95 15.35
N LEU A 432 -15.60 -15.57 14.28
CA LEU A 432 -16.44 -16.77 14.38
C LEU A 432 -15.71 -17.94 15.03
N PHE A 433 -14.41 -18.08 14.77
CA PHE A 433 -13.58 -19.09 15.39
C PHE A 433 -13.47 -18.87 16.91
N VAL A 434 -13.19 -17.64 17.35
CA VAL A 434 -13.13 -17.32 18.79
C VAL A 434 -14.47 -17.57 19.47
N LEU A 435 -15.58 -17.14 18.86
CA LEU A 435 -16.92 -17.39 19.39
C LEU A 435 -17.19 -18.89 19.57
N ARG A 436 -16.90 -19.70 18.53
CA ARG A 436 -17.06 -21.17 18.59
C ARG A 436 -16.13 -21.81 19.61
N LEU A 437 -14.90 -21.32 19.74
CA LEU A 437 -13.97 -21.78 20.75
C LEU A 437 -14.52 -21.53 22.15
N LEU A 438 -15.02 -20.34 22.46
CA LEU A 438 -15.59 -20.03 23.78
C LEU A 438 -16.79 -20.92 24.11
N LEU A 439 -17.64 -21.24 23.14
CA LEU A 439 -18.73 -22.19 23.31
C LEU A 439 -18.20 -23.61 23.60
N VAL A 440 -17.23 -24.09 22.83
CA VAL A 440 -16.59 -25.40 23.06
C VAL A 440 -15.94 -25.44 24.44
N THR A 441 -15.20 -24.40 24.82
CA THR A 441 -14.59 -24.26 26.15
C THR A 441 -15.67 -24.37 27.23
N ALA A 442 -16.77 -23.63 27.13
CA ALA A 442 -17.86 -23.70 28.10
C ALA A 442 -18.44 -25.12 28.21
N CYS A 443 -18.70 -25.79 27.08
CA CYS A 443 -19.18 -27.17 27.07
C CYS A 443 -18.18 -28.14 27.72
N VAL A 444 -16.89 -28.03 27.41
CA VAL A 444 -15.84 -28.87 27.97
C VAL A 444 -15.70 -28.65 29.48
N THR A 445 -15.72 -27.39 29.93
CA THR A 445 -15.66 -27.04 31.36
C THR A 445 -16.86 -27.61 32.12
N ILE A 446 -18.07 -27.50 31.55
CA ILE A 446 -19.29 -28.10 32.14
C ILE A 446 -19.16 -29.63 32.18
N ALA A 447 -18.65 -30.27 31.14
CA ALA A 447 -18.45 -31.72 31.14
C ALA A 447 -17.46 -32.16 32.24
N TRP A 448 -16.34 -31.46 32.37
CA TRP A 448 -15.34 -31.75 33.41
C TRP A 448 -15.83 -31.46 34.83
N TRP A 449 -16.77 -30.53 35.00
CA TRP A 449 -17.46 -30.36 36.29
C TRP A 449 -18.14 -31.66 36.76
N PHE A 450 -18.68 -32.46 35.84
CA PHE A 450 -19.31 -33.75 36.18
C PHE A 450 -18.34 -34.93 36.21
N ILE A 451 -17.24 -34.87 35.45
CA ILE A 451 -16.24 -35.95 35.38
C ILE A 451 -15.26 -35.89 36.55
N ASP A 452 -14.58 -34.75 36.71
CA ASP A 452 -13.57 -34.52 37.75
C ASP A 452 -13.41 -33.00 37.96
N PRO A 453 -14.09 -32.42 38.97
CA PRO A 453 -14.03 -30.99 39.28
C PRO A 453 -12.61 -30.47 39.54
N SER A 454 -11.69 -31.32 40.02
CA SER A 454 -10.32 -30.90 40.34
C SER A 454 -9.53 -30.52 39.08
N ARG A 455 -9.78 -31.19 37.95
CA ARG A 455 -9.10 -30.94 36.67
C ARG A 455 -9.80 -29.91 35.80
N MET A 456 -11.00 -29.48 36.17
CA MET A 456 -11.82 -28.58 35.38
C MET A 456 -11.09 -27.28 35.04
N LEU A 457 -10.40 -26.66 36.02
CA LEU A 457 -9.67 -25.41 35.79
C LEU A 457 -8.44 -25.64 34.89
N TRP A 458 -7.72 -26.74 35.09
CA TRP A 458 -6.60 -27.15 34.24
C TRP A 458 -7.00 -27.32 32.78
N VAL A 459 -8.12 -28.02 32.53
CA VAL A 459 -8.65 -28.24 31.19
C VAL A 459 -9.19 -26.96 30.57
N LEU A 460 -9.93 -26.15 31.33
CA LEU A 460 -10.42 -24.83 30.91
C LEU A 460 -9.27 -23.97 30.39
N LEU A 461 -8.19 -23.86 31.17
CA LEU A 461 -7.02 -23.07 30.80
C LEU A 461 -6.33 -23.66 29.56
N SER A 462 -6.18 -24.99 29.50
CA SER A 462 -5.58 -25.65 28.34
C SER A 462 -6.36 -25.39 27.05
N VAL A 463 -7.69 -25.52 27.07
CA VAL A 463 -8.55 -25.31 25.90
C VAL A 463 -8.59 -23.84 25.47
N LEU A 464 -8.67 -22.89 26.41
CA LEU A 464 -8.61 -21.46 26.10
C LEU A 464 -7.29 -21.06 25.40
N VAL A 465 -6.20 -21.74 25.75
CA VAL A 465 -4.86 -21.41 25.26
C VAL A 465 -4.49 -22.19 24.01
N VAL A 466 -4.77 -23.50 23.92
CA VAL A 466 -4.21 -24.35 22.85
C VAL A 466 -4.60 -23.89 21.44
N THR A 467 -5.80 -23.32 21.30
CA THR A 467 -6.36 -22.86 20.03
C THR A 467 -6.39 -21.33 19.93
N CYS A 468 -5.23 -20.68 19.83
CA CYS A 468 -5.23 -19.29 19.33
C CYS A 468 -5.31 -19.30 17.79
N PRO A 469 -6.25 -18.56 17.17
CA PRO A 469 -6.26 -18.33 15.72
C PRO A 469 -5.13 -17.41 15.24
N CYS A 470 -4.13 -17.13 16.08
CA CYS A 470 -2.99 -16.26 15.84
C CYS A 470 -2.31 -16.58 14.50
N ALA A 471 -1.91 -17.85 14.32
CA ALA A 471 -1.28 -18.33 13.10
C ALA A 471 -2.16 -18.17 11.85
N LEU A 472 -3.48 -18.40 11.98
CA LEU A 472 -4.45 -18.26 10.89
C LEU A 472 -4.66 -16.80 10.51
N ALA A 473 -4.85 -15.93 11.50
CA ALA A 473 -5.05 -14.49 11.31
C ALA A 473 -3.79 -13.81 10.74
N LEU A 474 -2.62 -14.38 10.99
CA LEU A 474 -1.34 -13.83 10.55
C LEU A 474 -0.84 -14.37 9.20
N ALA A 475 -1.24 -15.58 8.83
CA ALA A 475 -0.77 -16.29 7.65
C ALA A 475 -0.76 -15.40 6.39
N THR A 476 -1.88 -14.72 6.16
CA THR A 476 -2.10 -13.89 4.97
C THR A 476 -1.35 -12.54 5.06
N PRO A 477 -1.53 -11.69 6.09
CA PRO A 477 -0.83 -10.41 6.15
C PRO A 477 0.71 -10.53 6.12
N ALA A 478 1.27 -11.56 6.75
CA ALA A 478 2.72 -11.76 6.78
C ALA A 478 3.28 -12.09 5.39
N ALA A 479 2.62 -13.00 4.67
CA ALA A 479 3.00 -13.37 3.31
C ALA A 479 2.83 -12.19 2.34
N LEU A 480 1.70 -11.46 2.42
CA LEU A 480 1.45 -10.29 1.57
C LEU A 480 2.49 -9.19 1.79
N THR A 481 2.81 -8.88 3.05
CA THR A 481 3.83 -7.87 3.39
C THR A 481 5.20 -8.26 2.84
N ALA A 482 5.57 -9.54 2.95
CA ALA A 482 6.82 -10.04 2.41
C ALA A 482 6.84 -10.02 0.87
N GLY A 483 5.73 -10.39 0.22
CA GLY A 483 5.55 -10.35 -1.24
C GLY A 483 5.65 -8.92 -1.80
N HIS A 484 4.88 -7.98 -1.26
CA HIS A 484 4.94 -6.56 -1.64
C HIS A 484 6.34 -5.98 -1.43
N GLY A 485 6.99 -6.28 -0.30
CA GLY A 485 8.36 -5.84 -0.05
C GLY A 485 9.36 -6.35 -1.09
N GLN A 486 9.14 -7.57 -1.61
CA GLN A 486 10.02 -8.20 -2.61
C GLN A 486 9.76 -7.73 -4.04
N LEU A 487 8.50 -7.44 -4.38
CA LEU A 487 8.10 -6.80 -5.64
C LEU A 487 8.66 -5.38 -5.73
N ARG A 488 8.51 -4.59 -4.66
CA ARG A 488 9.01 -3.21 -4.65
C ARG A 488 10.53 -3.14 -4.82
N LYS A 489 11.28 -4.03 -4.17
CA LYS A 489 12.75 -4.13 -4.34
C LYS A 489 13.18 -4.40 -5.79
N ARG A 490 12.27 -4.90 -6.63
CA ARG A 490 12.49 -5.18 -8.06
C ARG A 490 11.87 -4.10 -8.96
N GLY A 491 11.38 -2.99 -8.41
CA GLY A 491 10.74 -1.94 -9.16
C GLY A 491 9.34 -2.30 -9.68
N VAL A 492 8.59 -3.15 -8.95
CA VAL A 492 7.17 -3.42 -9.22
C VAL A 492 6.34 -2.97 -8.03
N LEU A 493 5.41 -2.05 -8.26
CA LEU A 493 4.50 -1.54 -7.24
C LEU A 493 3.09 -2.08 -7.51
N ILE A 494 2.54 -2.84 -6.58
CA ILE A 494 1.15 -3.31 -6.64
C ILE A 494 0.27 -2.26 -5.96
N THR A 495 -0.63 -1.59 -6.69
CA THR A 495 -1.46 -0.50 -6.15
C THR A 495 -2.79 -1.00 -5.59
N ARG A 496 -3.29 -2.13 -6.11
CA ARG A 496 -4.55 -2.75 -5.70
C ARG A 496 -4.37 -4.09 -5.00
N ALA A 497 -5.25 -4.34 -4.04
CA ALA A 497 -5.07 -5.45 -3.10
C ALA A 497 -5.25 -6.83 -3.70
N ASP A 498 -6.19 -6.94 -4.62
CA ASP A 498 -6.55 -8.15 -5.34
C ASP A 498 -5.59 -8.44 -6.48
N ALA A 499 -4.83 -7.44 -6.97
CA ALA A 499 -3.91 -7.59 -8.08
C ALA A 499 -2.89 -8.71 -7.86
N MET A 500 -2.28 -8.82 -6.68
CA MET A 500 -1.31 -9.89 -6.40
C MET A 500 -1.99 -11.27 -6.30
N GLU A 501 -3.23 -11.34 -5.84
CA GLU A 501 -4.02 -12.57 -5.83
C GLU A 501 -4.39 -13.01 -7.26
N THR A 502 -4.83 -12.07 -8.08
CA THR A 502 -5.20 -12.30 -9.48
C THR A 502 -3.97 -12.63 -10.34
N LEU A 503 -2.84 -11.94 -10.16
CA LEU A 503 -1.56 -12.26 -10.81
C LEU A 503 -1.11 -13.69 -10.52
N SER A 504 -1.42 -14.23 -9.34
CA SER A 504 -1.09 -15.62 -9.01
C SER A 504 -1.91 -16.66 -9.80
N ASN A 505 -3.02 -16.26 -10.41
CA ASN A 505 -3.93 -17.08 -11.22
C ASN A 505 -3.87 -16.77 -12.73
N VAL A 506 -3.00 -15.85 -13.15
CA VAL A 506 -2.95 -15.41 -14.55
C VAL A 506 -2.75 -16.59 -15.51
N THR A 507 -3.52 -16.57 -16.60
CA THR A 507 -3.41 -17.52 -17.72
C THR A 507 -2.93 -16.85 -18.99
N ARG A 508 -3.21 -15.54 -19.17
CA ARG A 508 -2.85 -14.77 -20.36
C ARG A 508 -2.25 -13.42 -20.03
N VAL A 509 -1.22 -13.06 -20.80
CA VAL A 509 -0.56 -11.76 -20.74
C VAL A 509 -0.71 -11.08 -22.10
N ILE A 510 -1.36 -9.93 -22.10
CA ILE A 510 -1.56 -9.09 -23.28
C ILE A 510 -0.63 -7.89 -23.19
N PHE A 511 0.18 -7.71 -24.23
CA PHE A 511 1.04 -6.55 -24.39
C PHE A 511 0.44 -5.59 -25.40
N ASP A 512 0.43 -4.30 -25.06
CA ASP A 512 0.42 -3.26 -26.09
C ASP A 512 1.79 -3.19 -26.80
N LYS A 513 1.81 -2.65 -28.01
CA LYS A 513 3.06 -2.45 -28.75
C LYS A 513 3.80 -1.23 -28.24
N THR A 514 3.20 -0.06 -28.45
CA THR A 514 3.89 1.23 -28.42
C THR A 514 4.23 1.60 -26.99
N GLY A 515 5.49 1.94 -26.72
CA GLY A 515 6.00 2.28 -25.39
C GLY A 515 5.99 1.15 -24.34
N THR A 516 5.43 -0.01 -24.69
CA THR A 516 5.39 -1.21 -23.87
C THR A 516 6.46 -2.21 -24.32
N LEU A 517 6.26 -2.94 -25.44
CA LEU A 517 7.31 -3.83 -25.99
C LEU A 517 8.41 -3.03 -26.69
N THR A 518 8.06 -1.85 -27.17
CA THR A 518 9.00 -0.90 -27.77
C THR A 518 9.39 0.20 -26.79
N ARG A 519 10.43 0.95 -27.12
CA ARG A 519 10.92 2.07 -26.30
C ARG A 519 10.04 3.32 -26.44
N GLY A 520 9.21 3.39 -27.48
CA GLY A 520 8.44 4.59 -27.81
C GLY A 520 9.34 5.70 -28.39
N GLU A 521 10.52 5.34 -28.86
CA GLU A 521 11.51 6.26 -29.42
C GLU A 521 11.87 5.79 -30.82
N MET A 522 11.57 6.65 -31.81
CA MET A 522 11.92 6.39 -33.20
C MET A 522 13.44 6.40 -33.35
N GLN A 523 13.98 5.34 -33.93
CA GLN A 523 15.39 5.22 -34.27
C GLN A 523 15.56 5.10 -35.78
N LEU A 524 16.63 5.73 -36.29
CA LEU A 524 17.05 5.58 -37.66
C LEU A 524 17.77 4.23 -37.81
N THR A 525 17.09 3.25 -38.41
CA THR A 525 17.64 1.90 -38.59
C THR A 525 18.34 1.75 -39.93
N GLN A 526 17.85 2.41 -40.97
CA GLN A 526 18.38 2.26 -42.32
C GLN A 526 18.47 3.62 -43.01
N THR A 527 19.56 3.83 -43.76
CA THR A 527 19.71 4.96 -44.68
C THR A 527 20.06 4.40 -46.04
N GLN A 528 19.22 4.67 -47.03
CA GLN A 528 19.45 4.24 -48.40
C GLN A 528 19.62 5.47 -49.29
N PRO A 529 20.86 5.88 -49.58
CA PRO A 529 21.12 6.99 -50.49
C PRO A 529 20.66 6.67 -51.92
N LEU A 530 20.27 7.71 -52.64
CA LEU A 530 19.87 7.69 -54.04
C LEU A 530 20.79 8.65 -54.81
N GLY A 531 21.44 8.15 -55.86
CA GLY A 531 22.45 8.90 -56.61
C GLY A 531 23.81 8.96 -55.92
N GLU A 532 24.49 10.11 -55.98
CA GLU A 532 25.88 10.27 -55.53
C GLU A 532 26.03 10.71 -54.06
N LEU A 533 24.94 10.97 -53.34
CA LEU A 533 25.00 11.47 -51.97
C LEU A 533 25.39 10.33 -51.00
N THR A 534 26.41 10.54 -50.14
CA THR A 534 26.78 9.53 -49.16
C THR A 534 25.76 9.43 -48.03
N ALA A 535 25.63 8.24 -47.42
CA ALA A 535 24.70 8.01 -46.32
C ALA A 535 25.01 8.88 -45.08
N GLU A 536 26.28 9.18 -44.76
CA GLU A 536 26.61 10.12 -43.69
C GLU A 536 26.12 11.53 -44.01
N ARG A 537 26.35 12.01 -45.24
CA ARG A 537 25.97 13.36 -45.62
C ARG A 537 24.45 13.53 -45.65
N ALA A 538 23.73 12.52 -46.15
CA ALA A 538 22.27 12.49 -46.12
C ALA A 538 21.74 12.61 -44.67
N ARG A 539 22.29 11.81 -43.75
CA ARG A 539 21.92 11.84 -42.32
C ARG A 539 22.19 13.20 -41.68
N ALA A 540 23.33 13.82 -42.00
CA ALA A 540 23.68 15.14 -41.48
C ALA A 540 22.75 16.25 -42.00
N ILE A 541 22.33 16.19 -43.27
CA ILE A 541 21.37 17.14 -43.84
C ILE A 541 19.98 16.94 -43.21
N ALA A 542 19.52 15.69 -43.06
CA ALA A 542 18.26 15.40 -42.37
C ALA A 542 18.27 15.89 -40.91
N ALA A 543 19.37 15.69 -40.20
CA ALA A 543 19.57 16.20 -38.83
C ALA A 543 19.60 17.73 -38.75
N ALA A 544 20.10 18.41 -39.79
CA ALA A 544 20.06 19.87 -39.88
C ALA A 544 18.64 20.41 -40.12
N LEU A 545 17.81 19.71 -40.91
CA LEU A 545 16.39 20.05 -41.10
C LEU A 545 15.55 19.79 -39.85
N GLU A 546 15.82 18.70 -39.13
CA GLU A 546 15.10 18.32 -37.89
C GLU A 546 15.62 19.05 -36.63
N ALA A 547 16.68 19.85 -36.77
CA ALA A 547 17.37 20.52 -35.66
C ALA A 547 16.47 21.34 -34.73
N HIS A 548 15.40 21.91 -35.26
CA HIS A 548 14.47 22.80 -34.57
C HIS A 548 13.06 22.18 -34.41
N SER A 549 12.91 20.91 -34.78
CA SER A 549 11.65 20.17 -34.70
C SER A 549 11.51 19.52 -33.32
N GLU A 550 10.37 19.74 -32.67
CA GLU A 550 10.00 19.06 -31.42
C GLU A 550 9.31 17.71 -31.67
N HIS A 551 9.16 17.31 -32.93
CA HIS A 551 8.49 16.06 -33.29
C HIS A 551 9.29 14.83 -32.80
N PRO A 552 8.65 13.75 -32.32
CA PRO A 552 9.36 12.54 -31.84
C PRO A 552 10.35 11.94 -32.85
N ILE A 553 10.05 12.07 -34.14
CA ILE A 553 10.93 11.63 -35.25
C ILE A 553 12.26 12.41 -35.28
N ALA A 554 12.27 13.69 -34.91
CA ALA A 554 13.46 14.54 -34.93
C ALA A 554 14.58 13.96 -34.04
N ARG A 555 14.18 13.29 -32.94
CA ARG A 555 15.12 12.64 -32.00
C ARG A 555 15.93 11.54 -32.69
N ALA A 556 15.38 10.83 -33.67
CA ALA A 556 16.06 9.79 -34.43
C ALA A 556 17.28 10.32 -35.21
N PHE A 557 17.25 11.60 -35.60
CA PHE A 557 18.30 12.24 -36.39
C PHE A 557 19.33 13.00 -35.54
N ARG A 558 19.05 13.28 -34.26
CA ARG A 558 19.96 14.01 -33.36
C ARG A 558 21.40 13.48 -33.31
N PRO A 559 21.67 12.16 -33.28
CA PRO A 559 23.04 11.64 -33.24
C PRO A 559 23.89 12.02 -34.46
N PHE A 560 23.25 12.44 -35.56
CA PHE A 560 23.92 12.76 -36.82
C PHE A 560 24.04 14.27 -37.06
N ARG A 561 23.79 15.12 -36.05
CA ARG A 561 23.95 16.57 -36.19
C ARG A 561 25.41 16.92 -36.47
N ASP A 562 25.62 17.67 -37.53
CA ASP A 562 26.88 18.31 -37.88
C ASP A 562 26.75 19.81 -37.60
N ALA A 563 27.57 20.33 -36.67
CA ALA A 563 27.53 21.73 -36.27
C ALA A 563 27.88 22.71 -37.41
N THR A 564 28.54 22.23 -38.48
CA THR A 564 28.87 23.04 -39.65
C THR A 564 27.70 23.20 -40.61
N LEU A 565 26.65 22.38 -40.49
CA LEU A 565 25.45 22.42 -41.31
C LEU A 565 24.30 23.09 -40.57
N GLN A 566 23.79 24.19 -41.12
CA GLN A 566 22.57 24.83 -40.65
C GLN A 566 21.58 25.00 -41.81
N ALA A 567 20.37 24.46 -41.63
CA ALA A 567 19.25 24.76 -42.48
C ALA A 567 18.59 26.07 -42.03
N LYS A 568 18.21 26.91 -42.99
CA LYS A 568 17.50 28.18 -42.79
C LYS A 568 16.07 28.02 -43.32
N ASP A 569 15.20 28.96 -42.94
CA ASP A 569 13.81 29.01 -43.42
C ASP A 569 13.09 27.66 -43.28
N ILE A 570 13.16 27.04 -42.11
CA ILE A 570 12.52 25.74 -41.86
C ILE A 570 11.02 25.92 -41.65
N HIS A 571 10.22 25.23 -42.46
CA HIS A 571 8.77 25.18 -42.38
C HIS A 571 8.33 23.73 -42.14
N SER A 572 7.53 23.52 -41.09
CA SER A 572 6.96 22.21 -40.76
C SER A 572 5.52 22.12 -41.24
N TYR A 573 5.20 21.07 -41.99
CA TYR A 573 3.89 20.77 -42.52
C TYR A 573 3.32 19.54 -41.79
N THR A 574 2.34 19.78 -40.91
CA THR A 574 1.77 18.77 -40.02
C THR A 574 1.31 17.53 -40.79
N GLY A 575 1.79 16.36 -40.37
CA GLY A 575 1.43 15.08 -40.98
C GLY A 575 2.05 14.80 -42.35
N GLN A 576 2.91 15.69 -42.86
CA GLN A 576 3.58 15.56 -44.16
C GLN A 576 5.10 15.54 -44.04
N GLY A 577 5.73 16.59 -43.52
CA GLY A 577 7.18 16.70 -43.44
C GLY A 577 7.70 18.11 -43.16
N LEU A 578 9.01 18.29 -43.32
CA LEU A 578 9.77 19.53 -43.13
C LEU A 578 10.37 20.00 -44.45
N GLU A 579 10.40 21.30 -44.65
CA GLU A 579 11.07 21.96 -45.75
C GLU A 579 12.05 23.00 -45.19
N GLY A 580 13.22 23.16 -45.81
CA GLY A 580 14.17 24.21 -45.45
C GLY A 580 15.17 24.49 -46.56
N SER A 581 15.95 25.56 -46.40
CA SER A 581 17.03 25.93 -47.32
C SER A 581 18.40 25.60 -46.71
N LEU A 582 19.29 24.95 -47.47
CA LEU A 582 20.65 24.64 -47.02
C LEU A 582 21.61 24.85 -48.20
N ASN A 583 22.62 25.69 -48.00
CA ASN A 583 23.58 26.12 -49.03
C ASN A 583 22.93 26.65 -50.33
N GLY A 584 21.76 27.31 -50.22
CA GLY A 584 21.02 27.86 -51.37
C GLY A 584 20.15 26.86 -52.13
N ALA A 585 20.17 25.58 -51.77
CA ALA A 585 19.25 24.57 -52.30
C ALA A 585 18.05 24.36 -51.36
N ARG A 586 16.89 24.03 -51.94
CA ARG A 586 15.68 23.70 -51.19
C ARG A 586 15.67 22.21 -50.87
N TRP A 587 15.54 21.87 -49.59
CA TRP A 587 15.49 20.50 -49.12
C TRP A 587 14.14 20.18 -48.48
N ARG A 588 13.64 18.97 -48.73
CA ARG A 588 12.43 18.44 -48.07
C ARG A 588 12.70 17.09 -47.45
N LEU A 589 12.16 16.86 -46.26
CA LEU A 589 12.21 15.59 -45.53
C LEU A 589 10.80 15.23 -45.07
N GLY A 590 10.24 14.12 -45.54
CA GLY A 590 8.87 13.74 -45.14
C GLY A 590 8.35 12.51 -45.85
N LYS A 591 7.02 12.38 -45.90
CA LYS A 591 6.35 11.42 -46.79
C LYS A 591 6.81 11.66 -48.23
N HIS A 592 6.91 10.59 -49.01
CA HIS A 592 7.39 10.69 -50.40
C HIS A 592 6.52 11.62 -51.27
N GLU A 593 5.20 11.59 -51.08
CA GLU A 593 4.21 12.51 -51.69
C GLU A 593 4.49 13.99 -51.38
N PHE A 594 5.13 14.30 -50.25
CA PHE A 594 5.50 15.66 -49.87
C PHE A 594 6.91 16.04 -50.34
N ALA A 595 7.84 15.09 -50.29
CA ALA A 595 9.24 15.34 -50.58
C ALA A 595 9.49 15.62 -52.07
N VAL A 596 8.71 15.04 -52.99
CA VAL A 596 8.86 15.22 -54.44
C VAL A 596 7.51 15.54 -55.10
N ASP A 597 7.53 16.04 -56.34
CA ASP A 597 6.30 16.35 -57.08
C ASP A 597 5.53 15.06 -57.46
N ASP A 598 4.20 15.17 -57.61
CA ASP A 598 3.27 14.03 -57.83
C ASP A 598 3.71 13.07 -58.94
N ALA A 599 4.25 13.59 -60.04
CA ALA A 599 4.71 12.78 -61.18
C ALA A 599 5.88 11.85 -60.80
N VAL A 600 6.78 12.31 -59.93
CA VAL A 600 7.92 11.53 -59.44
C VAL A 600 7.48 10.62 -58.29
N ALA A 601 6.64 11.12 -57.38
CA ALA A 601 6.09 10.36 -56.26
C ALA A 601 5.37 9.09 -56.74
N SER A 602 4.58 9.19 -57.82
CA SER A 602 3.83 8.08 -58.43
C SER A 602 4.71 6.94 -58.95
N SER A 603 5.98 7.24 -59.27
CA SER A 603 6.94 6.27 -59.81
C SER A 603 7.85 5.64 -58.75
N MET A 604 7.77 6.14 -57.50
CA MET A 604 8.63 5.72 -56.40
C MET A 604 7.82 5.04 -55.31
N SER A 605 8.24 3.83 -54.94
CA SER A 605 7.77 3.16 -53.74
C SER A 605 8.87 3.18 -52.67
N ALA A 606 8.47 3.18 -51.40
CA ALA A 606 9.41 2.99 -50.31
C ALA A 606 10.24 1.69 -50.51
N PRO A 607 11.52 1.66 -50.11
CA PRO A 607 12.41 0.54 -50.41
C PRO A 607 11.99 -0.80 -49.77
N ALA A 608 11.33 -0.72 -48.62
CA ALA A 608 10.78 -1.87 -47.91
C ALA A 608 9.49 -1.48 -47.18
N LYS A 609 8.80 -2.48 -46.63
CA LYS A 609 7.67 -2.24 -45.72
C LYS A 609 8.16 -1.55 -44.44
N GLY A 610 7.40 -0.59 -43.92
CA GLY A 610 7.73 0.16 -42.71
C GLY A 610 7.54 1.67 -42.87
N GLN A 611 7.94 2.44 -41.85
CA GLN A 611 7.89 3.90 -41.91
C GLN A 611 9.18 4.44 -42.55
N TRP A 612 9.02 5.03 -43.74
CA TRP A 612 10.13 5.58 -44.50
C TRP A 612 9.91 7.06 -44.78
N LEU A 613 10.96 7.86 -44.61
CA LEU A 613 11.00 9.27 -45.00
C LEU A 613 11.90 9.44 -46.22
N LEU A 614 11.47 10.28 -47.15
CA LEU A 614 12.24 10.64 -48.33
C LEU A 614 12.87 12.01 -48.10
N LEU A 615 14.16 12.10 -48.37
CA LEU A 615 14.91 13.35 -48.50
C LEU A 615 15.03 13.72 -49.96
N SER A 616 14.72 14.96 -50.30
CA SER A 616 14.90 15.50 -51.64
C SER A 616 15.63 16.83 -51.62
N GLU A 617 16.29 17.13 -52.74
CA GLU A 617 16.97 18.38 -53.03
C GLU A 617 16.38 18.96 -54.33
N ASN A 618 15.75 20.13 -54.25
CA ASN A 618 15.05 20.79 -55.36
C ASN A 618 14.08 19.84 -56.10
N GLY A 619 13.37 18.99 -55.36
CA GLY A 619 12.43 18.01 -55.92
C GLY A 619 13.08 16.71 -56.43
N ILE A 620 14.41 16.61 -56.41
CA ILE A 620 15.14 15.39 -56.80
C ILE A 620 15.34 14.51 -55.56
N PRO A 621 14.89 13.25 -55.56
CA PRO A 621 15.07 12.35 -54.42
C PRO A 621 16.57 12.02 -54.19
N ARG A 622 17.01 12.10 -52.94
CA ARG A 622 18.42 11.94 -52.54
C ARG A 622 18.67 10.80 -51.55
N ALA A 623 17.75 10.51 -50.65
CA ALA A 623 17.91 9.39 -49.71
C ALA A 623 16.59 8.97 -49.08
N TRP A 624 16.48 7.68 -48.77
CA TRP A 624 15.44 7.13 -47.92
C TRP A 624 15.95 6.87 -46.52
N PHE A 625 15.11 7.17 -45.52
CA PHE A 625 15.39 6.93 -44.11
C PHE A 625 14.34 5.99 -43.52
N GLY A 626 14.77 4.80 -43.15
CA GLY A 626 13.95 3.82 -42.46
C GLY A 626 13.91 4.13 -40.98
N LEU A 627 12.71 4.37 -40.47
CA LEU A 627 12.46 4.59 -39.04
C LEU A 627 11.79 3.37 -38.44
N HIS A 628 12.25 2.98 -37.27
CA HIS A 628 11.61 1.93 -36.49
C HIS A 628 11.57 2.33 -35.01
N ASP A 629 10.50 1.93 -34.33
CA ASP A 629 10.45 2.04 -32.88
C ASP A 629 11.23 0.86 -32.28
N GLY A 630 12.35 1.16 -31.62
CA GLY A 630 13.26 0.13 -31.14
C GLY A 630 12.60 -0.79 -30.11
N VAL A 631 12.76 -2.10 -30.28
CA VAL A 631 12.31 -3.10 -29.31
C VAL A 631 13.13 -2.99 -28.02
N ARG A 632 12.51 -3.21 -26.85
CA ARG A 632 13.24 -3.27 -25.58
C ARG A 632 14.18 -4.48 -25.55
N ASP A 633 15.38 -4.29 -25.01
CA ASP A 633 16.45 -5.31 -25.04
C ASP A 633 16.02 -6.61 -24.35
N ASP A 634 15.19 -6.53 -23.31
CA ASP A 634 14.72 -7.67 -22.54
C ASP A 634 13.34 -8.19 -22.96
N ALA A 635 12.73 -7.65 -24.03
CA ALA A 635 11.41 -8.07 -24.50
C ALA A 635 11.41 -9.55 -24.91
N ALA A 636 12.32 -9.98 -25.78
CA ALA A 636 12.38 -11.36 -26.26
C ALA A 636 12.58 -12.37 -25.11
N ALA A 637 13.47 -12.06 -24.17
CA ALA A 637 13.71 -12.89 -23.00
C ALA A 637 12.47 -12.97 -22.07
N THR A 638 11.77 -11.84 -21.89
CA THR A 638 10.54 -11.79 -21.08
C THR A 638 9.43 -12.62 -21.70
N ILE A 639 9.18 -12.48 -23.01
CA ILE A 639 8.16 -13.25 -23.72
C ILE A 639 8.45 -14.75 -23.63
N ALA A 640 9.70 -15.15 -23.88
CA ALA A 640 10.12 -16.55 -23.75
C ALA A 640 9.93 -17.09 -22.32
N ALA A 641 10.27 -16.30 -21.29
CA ALA A 641 10.07 -16.70 -19.90
C ALA A 641 8.59 -16.87 -19.54
N LEU A 642 7.71 -15.98 -20.01
CA LEU A 642 6.26 -16.08 -19.81
C LEU A 642 5.69 -17.33 -20.51
N GLN A 643 6.07 -17.56 -21.78
CA GLN A 643 5.65 -18.74 -22.54
C GLN A 643 6.15 -20.04 -21.90
N ALA A 644 7.38 -20.07 -21.38
CA ALA A 644 7.94 -21.23 -20.69
C ALA A 644 7.19 -21.60 -19.40
N GLN A 645 6.49 -20.63 -18.77
CA GLN A 645 5.58 -20.86 -17.65
C GLN A 645 4.19 -21.35 -18.08
N GLY A 646 3.98 -21.60 -19.38
CA GLY A 646 2.69 -22.01 -19.94
C GLY A 646 1.67 -20.88 -20.04
N LEU A 647 2.11 -19.61 -19.99
CA LEU A 647 1.22 -18.47 -20.19
C LEU A 647 0.99 -18.20 -21.67
N ASN A 648 -0.25 -17.90 -22.03
CA ASN A 648 -0.58 -17.41 -23.36
C ASN A 648 -0.13 -15.94 -23.47
N VAL A 649 0.70 -15.63 -24.45
CA VAL A 649 1.17 -14.27 -24.71
C VAL A 649 0.53 -13.76 -25.98
N GLU A 650 -0.11 -12.59 -25.91
CA GLU A 650 -0.83 -11.96 -27.01
C GLU A 650 -0.41 -10.50 -27.20
N LEU A 651 -0.30 -10.06 -28.45
CA LEU A 651 0.03 -8.67 -28.82
C LEU A 651 -1.20 -7.98 -29.41
N LEU A 652 -1.64 -6.88 -28.82
CA LEU A 652 -2.71 -6.03 -29.36
C LEU A 652 -2.15 -4.66 -29.69
N SER A 653 -2.40 -4.16 -30.91
CA SER A 653 -1.97 -2.81 -31.29
C SER A 653 -2.92 -2.16 -32.29
N GLY A 654 -3.00 -0.83 -32.23
CA GLY A 654 -3.67 0.01 -33.22
C GLY A 654 -2.84 0.23 -34.50
N ASP A 655 -1.57 -0.20 -34.51
CA ASP A 655 -0.68 -0.01 -35.65
C ASP A 655 -1.01 -0.89 -36.86
N THR A 656 -0.36 -0.60 -37.98
CA THR A 656 -0.54 -1.34 -39.23
C THR A 656 -0.16 -2.82 -39.07
N ARG A 657 -0.84 -3.68 -39.84
CA ARG A 657 -0.63 -5.13 -39.83
C ARG A 657 0.83 -5.53 -39.99
N ASP A 658 1.52 -4.94 -40.96
CA ASP A 658 2.93 -5.25 -41.23
C ASP A 658 3.84 -4.93 -40.02
N ALA A 659 3.58 -3.83 -39.32
CA ALA A 659 4.40 -3.42 -38.18
C ALA A 659 4.20 -4.33 -36.96
N VAL A 660 2.96 -4.79 -36.74
CA VAL A 660 2.63 -5.71 -35.64
C VAL A 660 3.13 -7.13 -35.94
N GLU A 661 2.97 -7.61 -37.17
CA GLU A 661 3.43 -8.93 -37.62
C GLU A 661 4.96 -9.06 -37.53
N SER A 662 5.69 -8.03 -37.98
CA SER A 662 7.15 -7.98 -37.87
C SER A 662 7.59 -8.09 -36.41
N LEU A 663 7.00 -7.31 -35.50
CA LEU A 663 7.34 -7.35 -34.08
C LEU A 663 6.98 -8.71 -33.44
N ALA A 664 5.79 -9.24 -33.76
CA ALA A 664 5.34 -10.53 -33.26
C ALA A 664 6.28 -11.66 -33.70
N SER A 665 6.73 -11.66 -34.96
CA SER A 665 7.70 -12.63 -35.47
C SER A 665 9.06 -12.53 -34.76
N GLN A 666 9.55 -11.32 -34.53
CA GLN A 666 10.83 -11.07 -33.85
C GLN A 666 10.81 -11.56 -32.39
N LEU A 667 9.66 -11.46 -31.73
CA LEU A 667 9.46 -11.85 -30.34
C LEU A 667 8.86 -13.25 -30.17
N ASN A 668 8.64 -13.99 -31.25
CA ASN A 668 7.97 -15.30 -31.25
C ASN A 668 6.57 -15.29 -30.59
N ILE A 669 5.79 -14.24 -30.83
CA ILE A 669 4.40 -14.12 -30.38
C ILE A 669 3.47 -14.68 -31.46
N THR A 670 2.80 -15.79 -31.16
CA THR A 670 1.94 -16.49 -32.14
C THR A 670 0.56 -15.87 -32.28
N THR A 671 0.06 -15.20 -31.24
CA THR A 671 -1.28 -14.59 -31.22
C THR A 671 -1.14 -13.08 -31.21
N TRP A 672 -1.59 -12.41 -32.28
CA TRP A 672 -1.49 -10.95 -32.38
C TRP A 672 -2.64 -10.36 -33.20
N HIS A 673 -3.00 -9.12 -32.90
CA HIS A 673 -4.02 -8.35 -33.61
C HIS A 673 -3.52 -6.93 -33.89
N ALA A 674 -3.71 -6.48 -35.14
CA ALA A 674 -3.29 -5.17 -35.64
C ALA A 674 -4.49 -4.32 -36.02
N GLY A 675 -4.31 -3.00 -36.10
CA GLY A 675 -5.39 -2.05 -36.43
C GLY A 675 -6.54 -2.06 -35.43
N THR A 676 -6.27 -2.46 -34.18
CA THR A 676 -7.32 -2.65 -33.16
C THR A 676 -7.61 -1.32 -32.47
N SER A 677 -8.86 -0.85 -32.51
CA SER A 677 -9.28 0.32 -31.74
C SER A 677 -9.30 0.03 -30.22
N PRO A 678 -9.31 1.05 -29.34
CA PRO A 678 -9.45 0.85 -27.90
C PRO A 678 -10.67 0.01 -27.50
N GLU A 679 -11.81 0.22 -28.15
CA GLU A 679 -13.03 -0.56 -27.92
C GLU A 679 -12.86 -2.01 -28.39
N GLY A 680 -12.15 -2.22 -29.50
CA GLY A 680 -11.79 -3.54 -30.01
C GLY A 680 -10.88 -4.30 -29.05
N LYS A 681 -9.88 -3.63 -28.45
CA LYS A 681 -9.00 -4.20 -27.43
C LYS A 681 -9.82 -4.62 -26.19
N LEU A 682 -10.73 -3.77 -25.73
CA LEU A 682 -11.62 -4.05 -24.60
C LEU A 682 -12.57 -5.23 -24.90
N ALA A 683 -13.15 -5.28 -26.09
CA ALA A 683 -14.04 -6.37 -26.50
C ALA A 683 -13.30 -7.72 -26.56
N ARG A 684 -12.08 -7.73 -27.10
CA ARG A 684 -11.21 -8.91 -27.14
C ARG A 684 -10.90 -9.43 -25.74
N MET A 685 -10.54 -8.53 -24.83
CA MET A 685 -10.28 -8.88 -23.44
C MET A 685 -11.53 -9.46 -22.74
N LYS A 686 -12.70 -8.84 -22.91
CA LYS A 686 -13.97 -9.37 -22.35
C LYS A 686 -14.32 -10.74 -22.91
N GLN A 687 -14.03 -11.00 -24.17
CA GLN A 687 -14.23 -12.32 -24.78
C GLN A 687 -13.36 -13.39 -24.11
N LEU A 688 -12.09 -13.07 -23.83
CA LEU A 688 -11.16 -13.96 -23.14
C LEU A 688 -11.57 -14.21 -21.68
N GLN A 689 -11.99 -13.15 -20.98
CA GLN A 689 -12.53 -13.25 -19.63
C GLN A 689 -13.80 -14.11 -19.58
N ALA A 690 -14.71 -13.95 -20.55
CA ALA A 690 -15.91 -14.78 -20.67
C ALA A 690 -15.59 -16.27 -20.97
N ALA A 691 -14.44 -16.55 -21.58
CA ALA A 691 -13.92 -17.91 -21.75
C ALA A 691 -13.27 -18.49 -20.49
N GLY A 692 -13.24 -17.74 -19.38
CA GLY A 692 -12.66 -18.15 -18.11
C GLY A 692 -11.16 -17.90 -17.99
N GLU A 693 -10.55 -17.17 -18.93
CA GLU A 693 -9.15 -16.76 -18.82
C GLU A 693 -9.00 -15.60 -17.81
N THR A 694 -7.89 -15.60 -17.06
CA THR A 694 -7.49 -14.47 -16.21
C THR A 694 -6.44 -13.66 -16.97
N VAL A 695 -6.79 -12.42 -17.32
CA VAL A 695 -6.07 -11.60 -18.29
C VAL A 695 -5.30 -10.47 -17.60
N VAL A 696 -3.99 -10.42 -17.84
CA VAL A 696 -3.15 -9.28 -17.51
C VAL A 696 -2.97 -8.40 -18.74
N MET A 697 -3.29 -7.11 -18.65
CA MET A 697 -3.04 -6.13 -19.71
C MET A 697 -1.86 -5.23 -19.33
N ILE A 698 -0.91 -5.04 -20.24
CA ILE A 698 0.28 -4.22 -20.04
C ILE A 698 0.30 -3.11 -21.08
N GLY A 699 0.39 -1.87 -20.61
CA GLY A 699 0.33 -0.69 -21.48
C GLY A 699 0.97 0.56 -20.87
N ASP A 700 1.13 1.60 -21.69
CA ASP A 700 1.71 2.89 -21.31
C ASP A 700 0.73 4.09 -21.48
N GLY A 701 -0.31 3.95 -22.30
CA GLY A 701 -0.98 5.08 -22.93
C GLY A 701 -2.33 5.53 -22.33
N ILE A 702 -2.63 6.81 -22.58
CA ILE A 702 -3.96 7.45 -22.40
C ILE A 702 -5.05 6.72 -23.19
N ASN A 703 -4.70 6.22 -24.39
CA ASN A 703 -5.61 5.54 -25.31
C ASN A 703 -6.08 4.18 -24.80
N ASP A 704 -5.34 3.57 -23.86
CA ASP A 704 -5.63 2.25 -23.31
C ASP A 704 -6.24 2.30 -21.91
N VAL A 705 -6.55 3.49 -21.37
CA VAL A 705 -7.17 3.64 -20.05
C VAL A 705 -8.47 2.82 -19.90
N PRO A 706 -9.39 2.78 -20.89
CA PRO A 706 -10.58 1.94 -20.81
C PRO A 706 -10.25 0.43 -20.81
N VAL A 707 -9.19 0.04 -21.52
CA VAL A 707 -8.73 -1.36 -21.62
C VAL A 707 -8.05 -1.79 -20.32
N LEU A 708 -7.17 -0.95 -19.77
CA LEU A 708 -6.54 -1.17 -18.48
C LEU A 708 -7.59 -1.28 -17.37
N ALA A 709 -8.61 -0.42 -17.37
CA ALA A 709 -9.67 -0.46 -16.36
C ALA A 709 -10.56 -1.73 -16.43
N GLY A 710 -10.62 -2.40 -17.60
CA GLY A 710 -11.42 -3.62 -17.78
C GLY A 710 -10.65 -4.92 -17.56
N ALA A 711 -9.33 -4.87 -17.38
CA ALA A 711 -8.50 -6.06 -17.19
C ALA A 711 -8.70 -6.68 -15.80
N ASP A 712 -8.40 -7.97 -15.66
CA ASP A 712 -8.36 -8.60 -14.33
C ASP A 712 -7.19 -8.03 -13.52
N VAL A 713 -6.08 -7.72 -14.20
CA VAL A 713 -4.97 -6.91 -13.70
C VAL A 713 -4.40 -6.04 -14.82
N ALA A 714 -4.29 -4.74 -14.57
CA ALA A 714 -3.58 -3.80 -15.42
C ALA A 714 -2.19 -3.45 -14.86
N ILE A 715 -1.17 -3.53 -15.70
CA ILE A 715 0.21 -3.13 -15.37
C ILE A 715 0.60 -1.93 -16.24
N ALA A 716 0.83 -0.78 -15.60
CA ALA A 716 1.31 0.43 -16.28
C ALA A 716 2.85 0.51 -16.32
N MET A 717 3.39 0.97 -17.44
CA MET A 717 4.83 1.17 -17.64
C MET A 717 5.40 2.41 -16.93
N ASN A 718 6.72 2.45 -16.72
CA ASN A 718 7.45 3.53 -16.03
C ASN A 718 7.36 4.91 -16.73
N GLY A 719 6.85 4.97 -17.96
CA GLY A 719 6.60 6.21 -18.71
C GLY A 719 5.13 6.57 -18.83
N ALA A 720 4.23 5.79 -18.25
CA ALA A 720 2.81 5.93 -18.46
C ALA A 720 2.29 7.29 -17.94
N THR A 721 1.20 7.78 -18.52
CA THR A 721 0.58 9.03 -18.06
C THR A 721 0.02 8.90 -16.64
N ASP A 722 -0.15 10.01 -15.93
CA ASP A 722 -0.71 9.99 -14.56
C ASP A 722 -2.10 9.35 -14.50
N LEU A 723 -2.89 9.51 -15.56
CA LEU A 723 -4.19 8.88 -15.70
C LEU A 723 -4.08 7.35 -15.82
N ALA A 724 -3.10 6.84 -16.57
CA ALA A 724 -2.86 5.40 -16.68
C ALA A 724 -2.30 4.81 -15.37
N ARG A 725 -1.42 5.54 -14.66
CA ARG A 725 -0.88 5.10 -13.36
C ARG A 725 -1.93 5.02 -12.26
N THR A 726 -2.85 5.98 -12.21
CA THR A 726 -3.90 6.01 -11.18
C THR A 726 -4.97 4.93 -11.38
N ARG A 727 -5.15 4.46 -12.62
CA ARG A 727 -6.11 3.42 -12.99
C ARG A 727 -5.52 1.99 -13.01
N ALA A 728 -4.20 1.85 -13.07
CA ALA A 728 -3.54 0.55 -13.09
C ALA A 728 -3.49 -0.12 -11.72
N ASP A 729 -3.56 -1.45 -11.72
CA ASP A 729 -3.49 -2.32 -10.53
C ASP A 729 -2.05 -2.59 -10.08
N ALA A 730 -1.11 -2.41 -11.00
CA ALA A 730 0.32 -2.42 -10.73
C ALA A 730 1.06 -1.43 -11.63
N VAL A 731 2.22 -0.94 -11.17
CA VAL A 731 3.09 -0.02 -11.90
C VAL A 731 4.51 -0.57 -11.92
N LEU A 732 5.09 -0.67 -13.11
CA LEU A 732 6.52 -0.91 -13.28
C LEU A 732 7.28 0.40 -13.08
N LEU A 733 8.11 0.46 -12.04
CA LEU A 733 9.06 1.54 -11.78
C LEU A 733 10.40 1.31 -12.49
N SER A 734 10.69 0.06 -12.87
CA SER A 734 11.86 -0.31 -13.67
C SER A 734 11.50 -0.27 -15.16
N PRO A 735 12.43 0.12 -16.06
CA PRO A 735 12.22 0.05 -17.51
C PRO A 735 12.31 -1.39 -18.08
N ARG A 736 12.71 -2.38 -17.26
CA ARG A 736 12.88 -3.79 -17.68
C ARG A 736 11.54 -4.55 -17.64
N LEU A 737 11.14 -5.13 -18.76
CA LEU A 737 9.95 -5.98 -18.87
C LEU A 737 10.05 -7.28 -18.07
N MET A 738 11.27 -7.78 -17.82
CA MET A 738 11.47 -9.03 -17.07
C MET A 738 10.86 -8.98 -15.66
N ARG A 739 10.67 -7.77 -15.12
CA ARG A 739 10.00 -7.56 -13.83
C ARG A 739 8.55 -8.04 -13.81
N ILE A 740 7.87 -8.06 -14.96
CA ILE A 740 6.50 -8.60 -15.08
C ILE A 740 6.48 -10.10 -14.78
N PHE A 741 7.42 -10.85 -15.37
CA PHE A 741 7.58 -12.26 -15.08
C PHE A 741 7.89 -12.51 -13.60
N GLU A 742 8.86 -11.75 -13.04
CA GLU A 742 9.19 -11.85 -11.61
C GLU A 742 7.98 -11.54 -10.72
N ALA A 743 7.12 -10.60 -11.14
CA ALA A 743 5.92 -10.23 -10.40
C ALA A 743 4.91 -11.39 -10.33
N ILE A 744 4.70 -12.09 -11.43
CA ILE A 744 3.83 -13.27 -11.49
C ILE A 744 4.40 -14.40 -10.62
N GLU A 745 5.71 -14.66 -10.70
CA GLU A 745 6.34 -15.70 -9.88
C GLU A 745 6.27 -15.40 -8.37
N ILE A 746 6.56 -14.15 -7.97
CA ILE A 746 6.45 -13.73 -6.56
C ILE A 746 5.00 -13.84 -6.08
N SER A 747 4.03 -13.49 -6.92
CA SER A 747 2.60 -13.61 -6.60
C SER A 747 2.19 -15.07 -6.39
N ARG A 748 2.62 -15.99 -7.26
CA ARG A 748 2.40 -17.44 -7.12
C ARG A 748 3.07 -18.00 -5.86
N ALA A 749 4.32 -17.61 -5.59
CA ALA A 749 5.04 -18.02 -4.38
C ALA A 749 4.34 -17.52 -3.11
N THR A 750 3.87 -16.27 -3.12
CA THR A 750 3.13 -15.67 -2.00
C THR A 750 1.86 -16.44 -1.71
N ARG A 751 1.06 -16.78 -2.74
CA ARG A 751 -0.14 -17.60 -2.57
C ARG A 751 0.16 -19.00 -2.06
N SER A 752 1.21 -19.65 -2.56
CA SER A 752 1.63 -20.97 -2.09
C SER A 752 1.94 -20.96 -0.58
N ILE A 753 2.69 -19.95 -0.13
CA ILE A 753 3.04 -19.77 1.30
C ILE A 753 1.81 -19.46 2.15
N MET A 754 0.89 -18.60 1.65
CA MET A 754 -0.40 -18.36 2.32
C MET A 754 -1.17 -19.68 2.53
N ARG A 755 -1.27 -20.51 1.49
CA ARG A 755 -1.95 -21.81 1.56
C ARG A 755 -1.28 -22.76 2.55
N GLN A 756 0.05 -22.85 2.52
CA GLN A 756 0.82 -23.66 3.48
C GLN A 756 0.56 -23.23 4.92
N ASN A 757 0.60 -21.92 5.18
CA ASN A 757 0.39 -21.36 6.51
C ASN A 757 -1.05 -21.61 7.01
N MET A 758 -2.06 -21.48 6.14
CA MET A 758 -3.45 -21.79 6.49
C MET A 758 -3.64 -23.28 6.79
N ILE A 759 -3.11 -24.16 5.93
CA ILE A 759 -3.18 -25.63 6.15
C ILE A 759 -2.52 -26.00 7.48
N TRP A 760 -1.30 -25.49 7.73
CA TRP A 760 -0.58 -25.73 8.99
C TRP A 760 -1.40 -25.29 10.21
N SER A 761 -1.96 -24.07 10.16
CA SER A 761 -2.73 -23.54 11.28
C SER A 761 -3.99 -24.37 11.54
N VAL A 762 -4.69 -24.83 10.51
CA VAL A 762 -5.87 -25.71 10.67
C VAL A 762 -5.45 -27.07 11.23
N CYS A 763 -4.43 -27.72 10.66
CA CYS A 763 -3.95 -29.02 11.13
C CYS A 763 -3.52 -28.98 12.59
N TYR A 764 -2.75 -27.96 13.00
CA TYR A 764 -2.34 -27.79 14.39
C TYR A 764 -3.55 -27.68 15.32
N ASN A 765 -4.48 -26.75 15.05
CA ASN A 765 -5.64 -26.52 15.91
C ASN A 765 -6.58 -27.74 15.99
N VAL A 766 -6.86 -28.40 14.87
CA VAL A 766 -7.71 -29.60 14.81
C VAL A 766 -7.09 -30.76 15.59
N SER A 767 -5.76 -30.90 15.59
CA SER A 767 -5.08 -31.96 16.34
C SER A 767 -4.94 -31.65 17.84
N ALA A 768 -4.70 -30.39 18.21
CA ALA A 768 -4.37 -30.02 19.58
C ALA A 768 -5.61 -29.79 20.47
N LEU A 769 -6.71 -29.28 19.90
CA LEU A 769 -7.95 -29.00 20.65
C LEU A 769 -8.55 -30.26 21.31
N PRO A 770 -8.71 -31.41 20.63
CA PRO A 770 -9.23 -32.62 21.26
C PRO A 770 -8.35 -33.12 22.40
N LEU A 771 -7.02 -33.08 22.23
CA LEU A 771 -6.08 -33.50 23.25
C LEU A 771 -6.17 -32.61 24.51
N ALA A 772 -6.32 -31.30 24.33
CA ALA A 772 -6.55 -30.38 25.45
C ALA A 772 -7.91 -30.62 26.12
N ALA A 773 -8.97 -30.83 25.34
CA ALA A 773 -10.31 -31.12 25.86
C ALA A 773 -10.38 -32.43 26.66
N MET A 774 -9.53 -33.42 26.31
CA MET A 774 -9.34 -34.65 27.07
C MET A 774 -8.43 -34.48 28.31
N GLY A 775 -7.90 -33.29 28.56
CA GLY A 775 -6.99 -33.02 29.68
C GLY A 775 -5.59 -33.62 29.55
N LEU A 776 -5.20 -34.03 28.34
CA LEU A 776 -3.88 -34.62 28.06
C LEU A 776 -2.79 -33.56 27.86
N VAL A 777 -3.18 -32.31 27.60
CA VAL A 777 -2.25 -31.21 27.33
C VAL A 777 -2.24 -30.25 28.52
N PRO A 778 -1.10 -30.06 29.20
CA PRO A 778 -0.99 -29.06 30.24
C PRO A 778 -1.01 -27.62 29.66
N PRO A 779 -1.53 -26.61 30.40
CA PRO A 779 -1.61 -25.23 29.93
C PRO A 779 -0.27 -24.64 29.46
N TRP A 780 0.84 -24.94 30.15
CA TRP A 780 2.17 -24.47 29.75
C TRP A 780 2.61 -25.06 28.40
N LEU A 781 2.26 -26.32 28.09
CA LEU A 781 2.58 -26.96 26.82
C LEU A 781 1.70 -26.40 25.69
N ALA A 782 0.43 -26.12 25.98
CA ALA A 782 -0.45 -25.41 25.06
C ALA A 782 0.13 -24.04 24.66
N ALA A 783 0.65 -23.26 25.63
CA ALA A 783 1.29 -21.97 25.38
C ALA A 783 2.53 -22.07 24.49
N ILE A 784 3.40 -23.06 24.74
CA ILE A 784 4.59 -23.31 23.91
C ILE A 784 4.18 -23.72 22.50
N GLY A 785 3.26 -24.68 22.37
CA GLY A 785 2.81 -25.19 21.08
C GLY A 785 2.21 -24.11 20.20
N MET A 786 1.35 -23.25 20.76
CA MET A 786 0.76 -22.10 20.05
C MET A 786 1.84 -21.14 19.57
N SER A 787 2.78 -20.81 20.44
CA SER A 787 3.85 -19.84 20.14
C SER A 787 4.75 -20.37 19.02
N LEU A 788 5.11 -21.65 19.08
CA LEU A 788 5.91 -22.31 18.05
C LEU A 788 5.16 -22.37 16.71
N SER A 789 3.86 -22.72 16.74
CA SER A 789 3.01 -22.75 15.53
C SER A 789 2.96 -21.38 14.84
N SER A 790 2.82 -20.30 15.61
CA SER A 790 2.82 -18.93 15.08
C SER A 790 4.19 -18.55 14.49
N LEU A 791 5.29 -18.93 15.15
CA LEU A 791 6.65 -18.70 14.64
C LEU A 791 6.93 -19.47 13.34
N VAL A 792 6.42 -20.69 13.19
CA VAL A 792 6.52 -21.45 11.93
C VAL A 792 5.86 -20.71 10.78
N VAL A 793 4.66 -20.16 10.99
CA VAL A 793 3.94 -19.36 9.99
C VAL A 793 4.71 -18.09 9.60
N VAL A 794 5.24 -17.35 10.59
CA VAL A 794 6.07 -16.16 10.36
C VAL A 794 7.35 -16.53 9.60
N GLY A 795 8.05 -17.58 10.04
CA GLY A 795 9.27 -18.04 9.41
C GLY A 795 9.06 -18.48 7.96
N ASN A 796 7.96 -19.19 7.69
CA ASN A 796 7.60 -19.59 6.33
C ASN A 796 7.29 -18.37 5.44
N ALA A 797 6.58 -17.37 5.96
CA ALA A 797 6.35 -16.10 5.26
C ALA A 797 7.65 -15.35 4.94
N LEU A 798 8.62 -15.34 5.87
CA LEU A 798 9.91 -14.68 5.67
C LEU A 798 10.78 -15.33 4.59
N ARG A 799 10.50 -16.58 4.16
CA ARG A 799 11.21 -17.21 3.02
C ARG A 799 11.06 -16.40 1.73
N LEU A 800 9.96 -15.65 1.56
CA LEU A 800 9.76 -14.73 0.43
C LEU A 800 10.81 -13.62 0.37
N SER A 801 11.32 -13.16 1.52
CA SER A 801 12.34 -12.09 1.56
C SER A 801 13.68 -12.51 0.96
N ARG A 802 13.95 -13.81 0.88
CA ARG A 802 15.15 -14.40 0.28
C ARG A 802 14.88 -15.04 -1.08
N TRP A 803 13.68 -14.84 -1.63
CA TRP A 803 13.26 -15.47 -2.87
C TRP A 803 14.06 -14.92 -4.05
N ARG A 804 14.67 -15.83 -4.80
CA ARG A 804 15.35 -15.57 -6.06
C ARG A 804 14.50 -16.16 -7.19
N PRO A 805 14.28 -15.42 -8.30
CA PRO A 805 13.57 -15.96 -9.44
C PRO A 805 14.37 -17.10 -10.03
N GLN A 806 13.69 -18.04 -10.67
CA GLN A 806 14.40 -18.98 -11.52
C GLN A 806 15.07 -18.19 -12.65
N PRO A 807 16.34 -18.48 -13.00
CA PRO A 807 16.97 -17.85 -14.15
C PRO A 807 16.10 -18.13 -15.38
N ALA A 808 15.80 -17.08 -16.15
CA ALA A 808 15.06 -17.22 -17.39
C ALA A 808 15.76 -18.28 -18.28
N PRO A 809 15.01 -19.14 -18.98
CA PRO A 809 15.61 -20.01 -19.96
C PRO A 809 16.40 -19.15 -20.95
N THR A 810 17.71 -19.38 -21.03
CA THR A 810 18.55 -18.72 -22.02
C THR A 810 18.07 -19.16 -23.39
N LEU A 811 17.48 -18.24 -24.15
CA LEU A 811 17.32 -18.42 -25.59
C LEU A 811 18.70 -18.71 -26.14
N GLY A 812 18.91 -19.90 -26.69
CA GLY A 812 20.15 -20.24 -27.36
C GLY A 812 20.40 -19.17 -28.41
N THR A 813 21.52 -18.46 -28.28
CA THR A 813 21.98 -17.51 -29.29
C THR A 813 22.06 -18.24 -30.62
N SER A 814 21.10 -17.98 -31.52
CA SER A 814 21.29 -18.30 -32.92
C SER A 814 22.51 -17.52 -33.37
N THR A 815 23.58 -18.24 -33.70
CA THR A 815 24.75 -17.69 -34.37
C THR A 815 24.31 -16.78 -35.51
N PRO A 816 24.90 -15.59 -35.67
CA PRO A 816 24.61 -14.75 -36.82
C PRO A 816 24.97 -15.56 -38.06
N VAL A 817 23.97 -15.89 -38.88
CA VAL A 817 24.19 -16.45 -40.20
C VAL A 817 24.80 -15.31 -41.01
N THR A 818 26.12 -15.37 -41.19
CA THR A 818 26.80 -14.63 -42.25
C THR A 818 26.26 -15.10 -43.59
N ALA A 819 25.54 -14.22 -44.29
CA ALA A 819 25.46 -14.16 -45.74
C ALA A 819 25.17 -12.71 -46.15
#